data_AF-A0A3C1RA67-F1
#
_entry.id   AF-A0A3C1RA67-F1
#
_cell.length_a   1.000
_cell.length_b   1.000
_cell.length_c   1.000
_cell.angle_alpha   90.00
_cell.angle_beta   90.00
_cell.angle_gamma   90.00
#
_symmetry.space_group_name_H-M   'P 1'
#
loop_
_entity.id
_entity.type
_entity.pdbx_description
1 polymer ?
#
loop_
_entity_poly.entity_id
_entity_poly.type
_entity_poly.pdbx_seq_one_letter_code
_entity_poly.pdbx_strand_id
1 'polypeptide(L)'
;MNTILGLDLGSNSIGWALIRQNSQDKEGEILGIGSRIIPMTQDVLDNYGSGTPSRTQTSERTGYRSVRRLRERNLLRRERLHRVLNILNFLPKHYSGNIDFEKRLGKFLPETETKLVYDEDNQFIFKNSFNEMLEEFRLKNSELLSDGRKIPYDWTIYYLRKKALSKKIEKEELAWIILNFNQKRGYYQLRGEEEEENPNKLIEFHSLKVTDVIPDEARRGSDKIWYSVILENGWIYRRESKYPLFDWKDKIRDFIVTTDINEDGTIKKDKEGKEKRSFRAPGEDDWMLLKKKTEKQIDNSRKTIGEYIYNALLEDPNQKIKGKLVRTIERKFYKEELIDILKKQVEFHKELQSSELLNACAEELYRSNEVHQNLLKAKDFLHLFVEDILFYQRPLKTKKHTVGNCSLESRIFIKNGMRTTEFLKTVSRSHPLFQEFRIWQWMQNLKLYEKYTQTDVTSKFLITENDYENLFDFLWNRKEVDHKVVLEYLVKTKFEDLKPKQITVKAKEFRWNYVYDDVKDESKNYPCGETHSMIKNRLEKIEDLPDDFLIQENLEKLWHIIYSVTDKAEYEKALKTFAKKHNLDEVQFVDNFKKFPPFKNDYASFSLKAIKKLLPLMRIGKYWRYEDIDAKTQVRIDNLINAIEDETIKERVREKAINLTNQYHFKGLPLWLASYIVYNRHSESGDYIKWNSPRNISDFLDPKIAGSFKQHSLRNPIVEQLTTETLRVVRDIWQQYGNGEKDFFDEIHIELGRELKLPNDERKKITQRNTENENTNLRIKALLTEMQYDNNV
;
A
#
# COMPACT_ATOMS: atom_id res chain seq x y z
N MET A 1 -38.85 -37.47 14.34
CA MET A 1 -37.56 -37.79 13.71
C MET A 1 -37.06 -36.52 13.06
N ASN A 2 -35.82 -36.13 13.34
CA ASN A 2 -35.23 -34.90 12.81
C ASN A 2 -34.56 -35.20 11.47
N THR A 3 -34.80 -34.35 10.48
CA THR A 3 -34.14 -34.37 9.18
C THR A 3 -32.90 -33.47 9.25
N ILE A 4 -31.73 -34.08 9.13
CA ILE A 4 -30.43 -33.43 9.32
C ILE A 4 -29.66 -33.49 8.01
N LEU A 5 -29.17 -32.33 7.55
CA LEU A 5 -28.27 -32.23 6.40
C LEU A 5 -26.84 -32.01 6.88
N GLY A 6 -25.95 -32.98 6.65
CA GLY A 6 -24.51 -32.86 6.82
C GLY A 6 -23.83 -32.37 5.54
N LEU A 7 -22.93 -31.40 5.65
CA LEU A 7 -22.13 -30.84 4.55
C LEU A 7 -20.64 -30.86 4.93
N ASP A 8 -19.81 -31.46 4.08
CA ASP A 8 -18.34 -31.41 4.17
C ASP A 8 -17.79 -30.54 3.04
N LEU A 9 -17.28 -29.36 3.41
CA LEU A 9 -16.80 -28.34 2.47
C LEU A 9 -15.28 -28.40 2.33
N GLY A 10 -14.81 -29.05 1.28
CA GLY A 10 -13.41 -29.07 0.85
C GLY A 10 -13.03 -27.87 -0.04
N SER A 11 -11.77 -27.79 -0.47
CA SER A 11 -11.28 -26.70 -1.33
C SER A 11 -11.83 -26.75 -2.77
N ASN A 12 -12.25 -27.93 -3.23
CA ASN A 12 -12.79 -28.18 -4.56
C ASN A 12 -13.99 -29.16 -4.58
N SER A 13 -14.50 -29.53 -3.42
CA SER A 13 -15.54 -30.54 -3.28
C SER A 13 -16.50 -30.20 -2.16
N ILE A 14 -17.75 -30.61 -2.33
CA ILE A 14 -18.82 -30.48 -1.34
C ILE A 14 -19.41 -31.87 -1.17
N GLY A 15 -19.01 -32.58 -0.12
CA GLY A 15 -19.68 -33.80 0.32
C GLY A 15 -20.99 -33.45 1.02
N TRP A 16 -22.03 -34.25 0.82
CA TRP A 16 -23.29 -34.07 1.53
C TRP A 16 -23.93 -35.41 1.90
N ALA A 17 -24.61 -35.42 3.05
CA ALA A 17 -25.39 -36.54 3.54
C ALA A 17 -26.69 -36.02 4.17
N LEU A 18 -27.82 -36.55 3.72
CA LEU A 18 -29.13 -36.28 4.30
C LEU A 18 -29.53 -37.49 5.13
N ILE A 19 -29.74 -37.28 6.42
CA ILE A 19 -30.12 -38.35 7.36
C ILE A 19 -31.41 -37.98 8.08
N ARG A 20 -32.16 -39.00 8.48
CA ARG A 20 -33.28 -38.85 9.41
C ARG A 20 -32.92 -39.60 10.69
N GLN A 21 -32.93 -38.92 11.82
CA GLN A 21 -32.48 -39.48 13.09
C GLN A 21 -33.51 -39.27 14.21
N ASN A 22 -33.63 -40.25 15.10
CA ASN A 22 -34.28 -40.08 16.39
C ASN A 22 -33.21 -40.09 17.51
N SER A 23 -33.01 -38.94 18.14
CA SER A 23 -31.98 -38.76 19.18
C SER A 23 -32.25 -39.58 20.45
N GLN A 24 -33.49 -39.97 20.72
CA GLN A 24 -33.86 -40.77 21.90
C GLN A 24 -33.55 -42.25 21.70
N ASP A 25 -33.88 -42.79 20.53
CA ASP A 25 -33.79 -44.23 20.25
C ASP A 25 -32.47 -44.64 19.57
N LYS A 26 -31.59 -43.67 19.24
CA LYS A 26 -30.34 -43.87 18.48
C LYS A 26 -30.53 -44.56 17.12
N GLU A 27 -31.74 -44.53 16.59
CA GLU A 27 -32.06 -45.03 15.26
C GLU A 27 -31.93 -43.91 14.22
N GLY A 28 -31.42 -44.25 13.04
CA GLY A 28 -31.32 -43.31 11.93
C GLY A 28 -31.24 -44.00 10.58
N GLU A 29 -31.71 -43.30 9.55
CA GLU A 29 -31.65 -43.72 8.16
C GLU A 29 -30.93 -42.68 7.31
N ILE A 30 -30.23 -43.14 6.27
CA ILE A 30 -29.61 -42.28 5.27
C ILE A 30 -30.60 -42.11 4.12
N LEU A 31 -31.11 -40.90 3.94
CA LEU A 31 -32.05 -40.57 2.86
C LEU A 31 -31.33 -40.33 1.53
N GLY A 32 -30.09 -39.82 1.57
CA GLY A 32 -29.27 -39.60 0.39
C GLY A 32 -27.87 -39.15 0.72
N ILE A 33 -26.93 -39.43 -0.17
CA ILE A 33 -25.53 -38.98 -0.07
C ILE A 33 -25.02 -38.59 -1.45
N GLY A 34 -24.04 -37.69 -1.50
CA GLY A 34 -23.37 -37.36 -2.74
C GLY A 34 -22.17 -36.46 -2.56
N SER A 35 -21.50 -36.16 -3.66
CA SER A 35 -20.41 -35.20 -3.70
C SER A 35 -20.51 -34.32 -4.94
N ARG A 36 -20.37 -33.01 -4.76
CA ARG A 36 -20.29 -32.02 -5.82
C ARG A 36 -18.84 -31.61 -6.00
N ILE A 37 -18.24 -32.03 -7.11
CA ILE A 37 -16.87 -31.66 -7.48
C ILE A 37 -16.89 -30.37 -8.31
N ILE A 38 -16.08 -29.41 -7.91
CA ILE A 38 -15.89 -28.13 -8.60
C ILE A 38 -14.62 -28.24 -9.45
N PRO A 39 -14.71 -28.12 -10.79
CA PRO A 39 -13.55 -28.28 -11.66
C PRO A 39 -12.54 -27.14 -11.43
N MET A 40 -11.35 -27.49 -10.95
CA MET A 40 -10.20 -26.61 -10.77
C MET A 40 -8.94 -27.32 -11.26
N THR A 41 -7.95 -26.57 -11.76
CA THR A 41 -6.65 -27.15 -12.15
C THR A 41 -5.83 -27.52 -10.92
N GLN A 42 -5.00 -28.56 -11.02
CA GLN A 42 -4.16 -29.02 -9.92
C GLN A 42 -3.24 -27.90 -9.39
N ASP A 43 -2.64 -27.11 -10.28
CA ASP A 43 -1.80 -25.97 -9.91
C ASP A 43 -2.53 -24.95 -9.03
N VAL A 44 -3.84 -24.73 -9.22
CA VAL A 44 -4.61 -23.78 -8.40
C VAL A 44 -4.82 -24.35 -7.00
N LEU A 45 -5.05 -25.66 -6.88
CA LEU A 45 -5.23 -26.35 -5.60
C LEU A 45 -3.93 -26.39 -4.80
N ASP A 46 -2.83 -26.76 -5.44
CA ASP A 46 -1.51 -26.85 -4.79
C ASP A 46 -1.03 -25.47 -4.32
N ASN A 47 -1.24 -24.42 -5.13
CA ASN A 47 -0.94 -23.04 -4.72
C ASN A 47 -1.84 -22.57 -3.58
N TYR A 48 -3.12 -22.94 -3.59
CA TYR A 48 -4.04 -22.63 -2.50
C TYR A 48 -3.60 -23.33 -1.20
N GLY A 49 -3.44 -24.65 -1.21
CA GLY A 49 -3.03 -25.45 -0.05
C GLY A 49 -1.68 -24.99 0.54
N SER A 50 -0.69 -24.72 -0.30
CA SER A 50 0.65 -24.25 0.12
C SER A 50 0.69 -22.82 0.67
N GLY A 51 -0.44 -22.08 0.63
CA GLY A 51 -0.50 -20.68 1.02
C GLY A 51 0.26 -19.74 0.08
N THR A 52 0.71 -20.23 -1.07
CA THR A 52 1.32 -19.40 -2.12
C THR A 52 0.23 -18.48 -2.68
N PRO A 53 0.48 -17.17 -2.85
CA PRO A 53 -0.49 -16.30 -3.48
C PRO A 53 -0.76 -16.79 -4.90
N SER A 54 -1.85 -17.51 -5.11
CA SER A 54 -2.28 -17.95 -6.43
C SER A 54 -2.38 -16.70 -7.30
N ARG A 55 -1.57 -16.59 -8.37
CA ARG A 55 -1.79 -15.58 -9.41
C ARG A 55 -3.11 -15.91 -10.06
N THR A 56 -4.19 -15.35 -9.53
CA THR A 56 -5.54 -15.62 -10.04
C THR A 56 -5.62 -15.15 -11.50
N GLN A 57 -6.44 -15.81 -12.30
CA GLN A 57 -6.75 -15.36 -13.66
C GLN A 57 -7.20 -13.88 -13.70
N THR A 58 -7.86 -13.42 -12.64
CA THR A 58 -8.24 -12.02 -12.42
C THR A 58 -7.05 -11.07 -12.25
N SER A 59 -5.97 -11.52 -11.59
CA SER A 59 -4.71 -10.78 -11.45
C SER A 59 -4.05 -10.58 -12.82
N GLU A 60 -3.96 -11.64 -13.62
CA GLU A 60 -3.39 -11.58 -14.98
C GLU A 60 -4.21 -10.68 -15.90
N ARG A 61 -5.54 -10.84 -15.91
CA ARG A 61 -6.45 -9.96 -16.64
C ARG A 61 -6.26 -8.50 -16.23
N THR A 62 -6.05 -8.23 -14.94
CA THR A 62 -5.77 -6.89 -14.43
C THR A 62 -4.42 -6.36 -14.92
N GLY A 63 -3.38 -7.20 -14.95
CA GLY A 63 -2.07 -6.91 -15.53
C GLY A 63 -2.18 -6.49 -16.99
N TYR A 64 -2.78 -7.33 -17.85
CA TYR A 64 -2.99 -7.01 -19.27
C TYR A 64 -3.81 -5.73 -19.47
N ARG A 65 -4.87 -5.53 -18.68
CA ARG A 65 -5.67 -4.29 -18.71
C ARG A 65 -4.83 -3.06 -18.34
N SER A 66 -3.91 -3.18 -17.39
CA SER A 66 -3.00 -2.11 -17.00
C SER A 66 -2.09 -1.71 -18.15
N VAL A 67 -1.44 -2.69 -18.80
CA VAL A 67 -0.56 -2.48 -19.95
C VAL A 67 -1.31 -1.80 -21.11
N ARG A 68 -2.51 -2.28 -21.45
CA ARG A 68 -3.34 -1.65 -22.51
C ARG A 68 -3.66 -0.20 -22.20
N ARG A 69 -4.01 0.13 -20.94
CA ARG A 69 -4.27 1.51 -20.51
C ARG A 69 -3.04 2.39 -20.58
N LEU A 70 -1.86 1.87 -20.24
CA LEU A 70 -0.59 2.61 -20.35
C LEU A 70 -0.28 2.94 -21.81
N ARG A 71 -0.43 1.96 -22.71
CA ARG A 71 -0.27 2.14 -24.16
C ARG A 71 -1.25 3.18 -24.68
N GLU A 72 -2.54 3.02 -24.39
CA GLU A 72 -3.58 3.96 -24.83
C GLU A 72 -3.31 5.39 -24.36
N ARG A 73 -2.87 5.58 -23.11
CA ARG A 73 -2.54 6.93 -22.61
C ARG A 73 -1.33 7.54 -23.29
N ASN A 74 -0.34 6.73 -23.67
CA ASN A 74 0.81 7.19 -24.44
C ASN A 74 0.41 7.60 -25.87
N LEU A 75 -0.46 6.82 -26.51
CA LEU A 75 -1.03 7.13 -27.83
C LEU A 75 -1.89 8.40 -27.78
N LEU A 76 -2.83 8.51 -26.84
CA LEU A 76 -3.67 9.71 -26.68
C LEU A 76 -2.84 10.98 -26.48
N ARG A 77 -1.74 10.93 -25.71
CA ARG A 77 -0.83 12.08 -25.60
C ARG A 77 -0.14 12.41 -26.92
N ARG A 78 0.34 11.38 -27.64
CA ARG A 78 0.94 11.55 -28.96
C ARG A 78 -0.03 12.19 -29.95
N GLU A 79 -1.26 11.70 -30.00
CA GLU A 79 -2.34 12.21 -30.85
C GLU A 79 -2.65 13.67 -30.55
N ARG A 80 -2.71 14.05 -29.26
CA ARG A 80 -2.87 15.45 -28.85
C ARG A 80 -1.70 16.32 -29.28
N LEU A 81 -0.46 15.83 -29.16
CA LEU A 81 0.73 16.54 -29.65
C LEU A 81 0.71 16.70 -31.16
N HIS A 82 0.33 15.67 -31.92
CA HIS A 82 0.22 15.76 -33.38
C HIS A 82 -0.73 16.88 -33.80
N ARG A 83 -1.90 16.97 -33.16
CA ARG A 83 -2.91 18.00 -33.47
C ARG A 83 -2.38 19.41 -33.21
N VAL A 84 -1.74 19.63 -32.05
CA VAL A 84 -1.13 20.92 -31.69
C VAL A 84 0.02 21.27 -32.65
N LEU A 85 0.94 20.34 -32.90
CA LEU A 85 2.08 20.58 -33.78
C LEU A 85 1.67 20.78 -35.24
N ASN A 86 0.53 20.21 -35.67
CA ASN A 86 -0.05 20.46 -36.98
C ASN A 86 -0.60 21.88 -37.11
N ILE A 87 -1.34 22.38 -36.11
CA ILE A 87 -1.84 23.78 -36.08
C ILE A 87 -0.66 24.77 -36.12
N LEU A 88 0.43 24.45 -35.43
CA LEU A 88 1.66 25.26 -35.43
C LEU A 88 2.48 25.15 -36.72
N ASN A 89 2.16 24.21 -37.62
CA ASN A 89 2.98 23.85 -38.80
C ASN A 89 4.42 23.47 -38.43
N PHE A 90 4.61 22.68 -37.37
CA PHE A 90 5.93 22.21 -36.93
C PHE A 90 6.23 20.77 -37.37
N LEU A 91 5.28 20.06 -37.98
CA LEU A 91 5.48 18.69 -38.44
C LEU A 91 6.05 18.67 -39.88
N PRO A 92 7.03 17.79 -40.17
CA PRO A 92 7.46 17.54 -41.55
C PRO A 92 6.30 17.03 -42.42
N LYS A 93 6.29 17.39 -43.72
CA LYS A 93 5.23 17.01 -44.66
C LYS A 93 5.00 15.50 -44.78
N HIS A 94 6.08 14.71 -44.89
CA HIS A 94 5.99 13.25 -44.96
C HIS A 94 5.35 12.65 -43.69
N TYR A 95 5.52 13.31 -42.54
CA TYR A 95 5.01 12.83 -41.26
C TYR A 95 3.55 13.23 -41.08
N SER A 96 3.21 14.50 -41.33
CA SER A 96 1.84 15.00 -41.20
C SER A 96 0.90 14.39 -42.24
N GLY A 97 1.37 14.11 -43.46
CA GLY A 97 0.58 13.46 -44.51
C GLY A 97 0.11 12.05 -44.15
N ASN A 98 0.80 11.38 -43.22
CA ASN A 98 0.44 10.05 -42.71
C ASN A 98 -0.53 10.09 -41.52
N ILE A 99 -0.93 11.28 -41.05
CA ILE A 99 -1.79 11.49 -39.88
C ILE A 99 -3.17 11.97 -40.32
N ASP A 100 -4.20 11.36 -39.76
CA ASP A 100 -5.60 11.71 -39.97
C ASP A 100 -6.01 12.84 -39.01
N PHE A 101 -6.18 14.06 -39.54
CA PHE A 101 -6.62 15.23 -38.77
C PHE A 101 -8.13 15.51 -38.88
N GLU A 102 -8.86 14.75 -39.71
CA GLU A 102 -10.28 15.01 -39.98
C GLU A 102 -11.19 14.03 -39.25
N LYS A 103 -10.95 12.71 -39.42
CA LYS A 103 -11.80 11.65 -38.90
C LYS A 103 -11.23 11.06 -37.61
N ARG A 104 -9.96 10.65 -37.64
CA ARG A 104 -9.25 10.04 -36.50
C ARG A 104 -8.18 10.97 -35.95
N LEU A 105 -8.64 12.12 -35.50
CA LEU A 105 -7.86 13.26 -35.01
C LEU A 105 -6.51 12.87 -34.34
N GLY A 106 -5.42 13.11 -35.07
CA GLY A 106 -4.04 12.93 -34.58
C GLY A 106 -3.52 11.50 -34.64
N LYS A 107 -4.30 10.52 -35.13
CA LYS A 107 -3.87 9.13 -35.33
C LYS A 107 -3.26 8.95 -36.70
N PHE A 108 -2.32 8.01 -36.82
CA PHE A 108 -1.86 7.58 -38.14
C PHE A 108 -3.00 6.96 -38.94
N LEU A 109 -2.92 7.11 -40.26
CA LEU A 109 -3.69 6.31 -41.20
C LEU A 109 -3.36 4.82 -41.00
N PRO A 110 -4.24 3.88 -41.40
CA PRO A 110 -4.02 2.48 -41.11
C PRO A 110 -2.73 2.01 -41.79
N GLU A 111 -1.84 1.38 -41.02
CA GLU A 111 -0.57 0.81 -41.52
C GLU A 111 0.45 1.82 -42.08
N THR A 112 0.32 3.12 -41.78
CA THR A 112 1.23 4.17 -42.27
C THR A 112 2.11 4.80 -41.17
N GLU A 113 2.24 4.14 -40.01
CA GLU A 113 3.01 4.70 -38.88
C GLU A 113 4.49 4.85 -39.24
N THR A 114 4.91 6.09 -39.51
CA THR A 114 6.29 6.45 -39.85
C THR A 114 7.03 7.12 -38.69
N LYS A 115 8.35 7.14 -38.75
CA LYS A 115 9.21 7.89 -37.82
C LYS A 115 9.40 9.30 -38.35
N LEU A 116 9.23 10.31 -37.49
CA LEU A 116 9.38 11.72 -37.86
C LEU A 116 10.72 12.07 -38.52
N VAL A 117 11.79 11.36 -38.18
CA VAL A 117 13.15 11.69 -38.62
C VAL A 117 13.56 11.09 -39.96
N TYR A 118 12.76 10.19 -40.53
CA TYR A 118 13.07 9.51 -41.79
C TYR A 118 11.99 9.84 -42.81
N ASP A 119 12.41 10.34 -43.97
CA ASP A 119 11.50 10.59 -45.09
C ASP A 119 11.05 9.29 -45.77
N GLU A 120 10.29 9.42 -46.87
CA GLU A 120 9.74 8.30 -47.64
C GLU A 120 10.84 7.41 -48.25
N ASP A 121 12.03 7.97 -48.47
CA ASP A 121 13.22 7.26 -48.98
C ASP A 121 14.09 6.68 -47.85
N ASN A 122 13.59 6.66 -46.61
CA ASN A 122 14.32 6.27 -45.39
C ASN A 122 15.60 7.10 -45.14
N GLN A 123 15.69 8.34 -45.65
CA GLN A 123 16.79 9.23 -45.36
C GLN A 123 16.53 10.04 -44.10
N PHE A 124 17.58 10.19 -43.29
CA PHE A 124 17.52 11.03 -42.11
C PHE A 124 17.41 12.51 -42.52
N ILE A 125 16.39 13.22 -42.05
CA ILE A 125 16.09 14.59 -42.51
C ILE A 125 16.92 15.66 -41.80
N PHE A 126 17.39 15.42 -40.58
CA PHE A 126 18.14 16.41 -39.78
C PHE A 126 19.66 16.33 -40.02
N LYS A 127 20.09 16.20 -41.29
CA LYS A 127 21.51 16.01 -41.67
C LYS A 127 22.40 17.15 -41.18
N ASN A 128 21.91 18.39 -41.20
CA ASN A 128 22.68 19.56 -40.75
C ASN A 128 23.04 19.45 -39.26
N SER A 129 22.05 19.20 -38.40
CA SER A 129 22.29 19.01 -36.96
C SER A 129 23.10 17.76 -36.64
N PHE A 130 22.97 16.69 -37.45
CA PHE A 130 23.86 15.53 -37.33
C PHE A 130 25.31 15.89 -37.68
N ASN A 131 25.54 16.66 -38.74
CA ASN A 131 26.89 17.10 -39.12
C ASN A 131 27.50 18.03 -38.06
N GLU A 132 26.73 18.97 -37.52
CA GLU A 132 27.20 19.80 -36.39
C GLU A 132 27.59 18.95 -35.17
N MET A 133 26.79 17.93 -34.86
CA MET A 133 27.12 16.95 -33.82
C MET A 133 28.40 16.19 -34.15
N LEU A 134 28.58 15.74 -35.39
CA LEU A 134 29.79 15.04 -35.83
C LEU A 134 31.05 15.90 -35.67
N GLU A 135 30.98 17.21 -35.93
CA GLU A 135 32.13 18.10 -35.69
C GLU A 135 32.51 18.13 -34.20
N GLU A 136 31.55 18.14 -33.27
CA GLU A 136 31.85 18.04 -31.83
C GLU A 136 32.52 16.69 -31.48
N PHE A 137 32.09 15.60 -32.12
CA PHE A 137 32.74 14.29 -31.95
C PHE A 137 34.16 14.27 -32.53
N ARG A 138 34.42 14.93 -33.67
CA ARG A 138 35.78 15.03 -34.26
C ARG A 138 36.75 15.73 -33.34
N LEU A 139 36.32 16.82 -32.70
CA LEU A 139 37.16 17.61 -31.80
C LEU A 139 37.56 16.83 -30.54
N LYS A 140 36.69 15.96 -30.03
CA LYS A 140 36.90 15.23 -28.77
C LYS A 140 37.44 13.80 -28.96
N ASN A 141 37.06 13.13 -30.04
CA ASN A 141 37.39 11.73 -30.35
C ASN A 141 37.81 11.59 -31.82
N SER A 142 38.94 12.19 -32.19
CA SER A 142 39.48 12.15 -33.55
C SER A 142 39.70 10.70 -34.06
N GLU A 143 40.11 9.78 -33.18
CA GLU A 143 40.35 8.36 -33.50
C GLU A 143 39.07 7.57 -33.84
N LEU A 144 37.92 7.95 -33.27
CA LEU A 144 36.68 7.19 -33.43
C LEU A 144 36.12 7.25 -34.85
N LEU A 145 36.41 8.35 -35.57
CA LEU A 145 35.95 8.58 -36.94
C LEU A 145 36.95 8.09 -37.99
N SER A 146 38.24 7.92 -37.64
CA SER A 146 39.25 7.30 -38.50
C SER A 146 39.11 5.79 -38.62
N ASP A 147 38.54 5.14 -37.59
CA ASP A 147 38.35 3.68 -37.50
C ASP A 147 37.15 3.15 -38.33
N GLY A 148 36.52 3.97 -39.17
CA GLY A 148 35.35 3.58 -39.98
C GLY A 148 34.07 3.30 -39.16
N ARG A 149 34.04 3.65 -37.87
CA ARG A 149 32.86 3.47 -37.01
C ARG A 149 31.78 4.51 -37.33
N LYS A 150 30.56 4.04 -37.54
CA LYS A 150 29.39 4.90 -37.83
C LYS A 150 28.69 5.31 -36.55
N ILE A 151 28.45 6.61 -36.38
CA ILE A 151 27.68 7.16 -35.26
C ILE A 151 26.17 7.07 -35.57
N PRO A 152 25.33 6.56 -34.65
CA PRO A 152 23.89 6.49 -34.88
C PRO A 152 23.22 7.86 -35.01
N TYR A 153 22.34 8.03 -36.01
CA TYR A 153 21.52 9.24 -36.18
C TYR A 153 20.62 9.54 -34.97
N ASP A 154 20.16 8.51 -34.26
CA ASP A 154 19.31 8.66 -33.07
C ASP A 154 19.97 9.50 -31.97
N TRP A 155 21.30 9.63 -31.95
CA TRP A 155 22.01 10.44 -30.95
C TRP A 155 21.82 11.94 -31.15
N THR A 156 21.46 12.36 -32.36
CA THR A 156 21.17 13.77 -32.69
C THR A 156 20.07 14.35 -31.79
N ILE A 157 19.16 13.54 -31.24
CA ILE A 157 18.14 14.03 -30.29
C ILE A 157 18.77 14.63 -29.03
N TYR A 158 19.84 14.05 -28.51
CA TYR A 158 20.49 14.52 -27.28
C TYR A 158 21.34 15.76 -27.57
N TYR A 159 21.98 15.80 -28.74
CA TYR A 159 22.63 17.00 -29.24
C TYR A 159 21.64 18.16 -29.39
N LEU A 160 20.50 17.93 -30.04
CA LEU A 160 19.45 18.94 -30.23
C LEU A 160 18.90 19.44 -28.89
N ARG A 161 18.70 18.54 -27.91
CA ARG A 161 18.29 18.94 -26.56
C ARG A 161 19.31 19.84 -25.87
N LYS A 162 20.62 19.59 -26.04
CA LYS A 162 21.69 20.50 -25.59
C LYS A 162 21.66 21.82 -26.37
N LYS A 163 21.59 21.78 -27.70
CA LYS A 163 21.58 22.96 -28.58
C LYS A 163 20.40 23.89 -28.28
N ALA A 164 19.21 23.34 -28.09
CA ALA A 164 17.98 24.07 -27.87
C ALA A 164 17.93 24.87 -26.54
N LEU A 165 18.84 24.59 -25.59
CA LEU A 165 18.97 25.37 -24.36
C LEU A 165 19.61 26.75 -24.56
N SER A 166 20.29 26.96 -25.69
CA SER A 166 21.04 28.20 -25.94
C SER A 166 20.84 28.79 -27.32
N LYS A 167 20.69 27.95 -28.35
CA LYS A 167 20.59 28.35 -29.76
C LYS A 167 19.21 28.03 -30.32
N LYS A 168 18.85 28.74 -31.40
CA LYS A 168 17.68 28.41 -32.22
C LYS A 168 17.86 27.04 -32.86
N ILE A 169 16.80 26.24 -32.86
CA ILE A 169 16.66 25.01 -33.63
C ILE A 169 15.49 25.13 -34.60
N GLU A 170 15.42 24.25 -35.60
CA GLU A 170 14.32 24.25 -36.57
C GLU A 170 12.99 23.79 -35.93
N LYS A 171 11.87 24.14 -36.57
CA LYS A 171 10.53 23.84 -36.05
C LYS A 171 10.28 22.33 -35.96
N GLU A 172 10.71 21.60 -36.98
CA GLU A 172 10.63 20.15 -37.08
C GLU A 172 11.53 19.46 -36.06
N GLU A 173 12.68 20.05 -35.74
CA GLU A 173 13.58 19.57 -34.68
C GLU A 173 12.93 19.74 -33.31
N LEU A 174 12.27 20.88 -33.07
CA LEU A 174 11.53 21.12 -31.83
C LEU A 174 10.34 20.17 -31.69
N ALA A 175 9.61 19.88 -32.77
CA ALA A 175 8.57 18.84 -32.79
C ALA A 175 9.13 17.47 -32.41
N TRP A 176 10.31 17.11 -32.92
CA TRP A 176 10.97 15.85 -32.57
C TRP A 176 11.30 15.78 -31.08
N ILE A 177 11.83 16.85 -30.49
CA ILE A 177 12.11 16.95 -29.05
C ILE A 177 10.83 16.76 -28.24
N ILE A 178 9.76 17.51 -28.52
CA ILE A 178 8.49 17.44 -27.78
C ILE A 178 7.89 16.03 -27.84
N LEU A 179 7.91 15.38 -29.00
CA LEU A 179 7.43 14.00 -29.17
C LEU A 179 8.32 12.98 -28.44
N ASN A 180 9.63 13.22 -28.34
CA ASN A 180 10.55 12.39 -27.56
C ASN A 180 10.18 12.36 -26.07
N PHE A 181 9.78 13.50 -25.49
CA PHE A 181 9.34 13.56 -24.09
C PHE A 181 8.06 12.76 -23.82
N ASN A 182 7.17 12.55 -24.81
CA ASN A 182 6.03 11.65 -24.62
C ASN A 182 6.46 10.19 -24.42
N GLN A 183 7.57 9.78 -25.04
CA GLN A 183 8.16 8.45 -24.86
C GLN A 183 8.94 8.34 -23.54
N LYS A 184 9.60 9.42 -23.10
CA LYS A 184 10.46 9.46 -21.91
C LYS A 184 10.12 10.66 -21.01
N ARG A 185 9.30 10.42 -19.98
CA ARG A 185 8.78 11.45 -19.05
C ARG A 185 9.07 11.18 -17.56
N GLY A 186 10.04 10.30 -17.26
CA GLY A 186 10.42 9.94 -15.89
C GLY A 186 9.34 9.25 -15.05
N TYR A 187 9.73 8.82 -13.85
CA TYR A 187 8.86 8.25 -12.84
C TYR A 187 8.37 9.34 -11.89
N TYR A 188 7.07 9.38 -11.61
CA TYR A 188 6.51 10.34 -10.67
C TYR A 188 6.23 9.64 -9.35
N GLN A 189 7.05 9.95 -8.36
CA GLN A 189 7.01 9.30 -7.07
C GLN A 189 5.94 9.95 -6.20
N LEU A 190 5.06 9.13 -5.64
CA LEU A 190 4.06 9.58 -4.68
C LEU A 190 4.63 9.52 -3.25
N ARG A 191 3.97 10.21 -2.31
CA ARG A 191 4.33 10.12 -0.89
C ARG A 191 4.28 8.67 -0.40
N GLY A 192 5.24 8.30 0.45
CA GLY A 192 5.32 6.96 1.05
C GLY A 192 5.93 5.88 0.15
N GLU A 193 6.30 6.21 -1.09
CA GLU A 193 7.12 5.34 -1.93
C GLU A 193 8.62 5.55 -1.69
N GLU A 194 9.01 6.44 -0.77
CA GLU A 194 10.41 6.65 -0.36
C GLU A 194 10.82 5.53 0.61
N GLU A 195 12.06 5.04 0.52
CA GLU A 195 12.59 4.11 1.53
C GLU A 195 12.66 4.80 2.89
N GLU A 196 12.27 4.10 3.96
CA GLU A 196 12.44 4.60 5.32
C GLU A 196 13.93 4.83 5.60
N GLU A 197 14.34 6.10 5.69
CA GLU A 197 15.69 6.46 6.09
C GLU A 197 15.89 6.04 7.55
N ASN A 198 16.76 5.06 7.77
CA ASN A 198 17.16 4.68 9.10
C ASN A 198 18.23 5.68 9.56
N PRO A 199 18.00 6.49 10.60
CA PRO A 199 18.95 7.52 11.03
C PRO A 199 20.33 6.96 11.39
N ASN A 200 20.38 5.69 11.80
CA ASN A 200 21.62 5.02 12.21
C ASN A 200 22.33 4.29 11.06
N LYS A 201 21.83 4.40 9.82
CA LYS A 201 22.42 3.75 8.65
C LYS A 201 22.37 4.62 7.41
N LEU A 202 23.53 4.85 6.81
CA LEU A 202 23.63 5.48 5.50
C LEU A 202 23.82 4.39 4.44
N ILE A 203 22.84 4.29 3.54
CA ILE A 203 22.86 3.34 2.43
C ILE A 203 23.17 4.10 1.15
N GLU A 204 24.31 3.79 0.54
CA GLU A 204 24.78 4.45 -0.69
C GLU A 204 25.11 3.44 -1.78
N PHE A 205 25.00 3.88 -3.02
CA PHE A 205 25.38 3.10 -4.19
C PHE A 205 26.69 3.61 -4.74
N HIS A 206 27.67 2.72 -4.91
CA HIS A 206 28.97 3.01 -5.50
C HIS A 206 29.22 2.12 -6.72
N SER A 207 29.79 2.69 -7.78
CA SER A 207 30.44 1.90 -8.84
C SER A 207 31.94 1.98 -8.58
N LEU A 208 32.56 0.85 -8.27
CA LEU A 208 33.97 0.80 -7.88
C LEU A 208 34.72 -0.18 -8.78
N LYS A 209 35.93 0.20 -9.18
CA LYS A 209 36.84 -0.72 -9.88
C LYS A 209 37.36 -1.78 -8.91
N VAL A 210 37.31 -3.04 -9.32
CA VAL A 210 37.91 -4.17 -8.59
C VAL A 210 39.40 -4.23 -8.91
N THR A 211 40.24 -4.07 -7.90
CA THR A 211 41.70 -4.13 -8.05
C THR A 211 42.23 -5.55 -7.93
N ASP A 212 41.63 -6.36 -7.05
CA ASP A 212 42.05 -7.76 -6.88
C ASP A 212 40.93 -8.66 -6.32
N VAL A 213 41.08 -9.98 -6.50
CA VAL A 213 40.13 -10.99 -6.00
C VAL A 213 40.90 -12.14 -5.37
N ILE A 214 40.74 -12.31 -4.06
CA ILE A 214 41.46 -13.32 -3.27
C ILE A 214 40.47 -14.40 -2.80
N PRO A 215 40.70 -15.70 -3.09
CA PRO A 215 39.89 -16.79 -2.54
C PRO A 215 40.24 -17.04 -1.06
N ASP A 216 39.23 -17.19 -0.21
CA ASP A 216 39.34 -17.61 1.19
C ASP A 216 39.21 -19.15 1.32
N GLU A 217 39.52 -19.70 2.50
CA GLU A 217 39.49 -21.16 2.76
C GLU A 217 38.07 -21.77 2.61
N ALA A 218 38.00 -22.94 1.95
CA ALA A 218 36.76 -23.69 1.79
C ALA A 218 36.31 -24.35 3.10
N ARG A 219 35.05 -24.17 3.50
CA ARG A 219 34.46 -24.97 4.60
C ARG A 219 34.23 -26.41 4.13
N ARG A 220 34.71 -27.40 4.89
CA ARG A 220 34.48 -28.83 4.64
C ARG A 220 32.97 -29.10 4.46
N GLY A 221 32.58 -29.58 3.28
CA GLY A 221 31.19 -29.98 2.95
C GLY A 221 30.36 -28.95 2.17
N SER A 222 30.94 -27.86 1.65
CA SER A 222 30.24 -26.83 0.87
C SER A 222 30.84 -26.66 -0.54
N ASP A 223 30.02 -26.77 -1.59
CA ASP A 223 30.41 -26.53 -3.00
C ASP A 223 30.71 -25.05 -3.34
N LYS A 224 30.71 -24.15 -2.35
CA LYS A 224 30.89 -22.71 -2.52
C LYS A 224 32.18 -22.23 -1.84
N ILE A 225 32.92 -21.38 -2.55
CA ILE A 225 34.16 -20.74 -2.08
C ILE A 225 33.85 -19.28 -1.74
N TRP A 226 34.44 -18.78 -0.65
CA TRP A 226 34.38 -17.36 -0.30
C TRP A 226 35.47 -16.59 -1.05
N TYR A 227 35.14 -15.40 -1.55
CA TYR A 227 36.06 -14.49 -2.21
C TYR A 227 36.05 -13.14 -1.51
N SER A 228 37.24 -12.63 -1.23
CA SER A 228 37.51 -11.26 -0.78
C SER A 228 37.90 -10.40 -1.98
N VAL A 229 37.00 -9.52 -2.42
CA VAL A 229 37.16 -8.61 -3.57
C VAL A 229 37.65 -7.25 -3.09
N ILE A 230 38.84 -6.83 -3.52
CA ILE A 230 39.45 -5.54 -3.15
C ILE A 230 39.03 -4.49 -4.17
N LEU A 231 38.59 -3.33 -3.67
CA LEU A 231 38.09 -2.20 -4.46
C LEU A 231 39.12 -1.06 -4.51
N GLU A 232 39.04 -0.19 -5.51
CA GLU A 232 40.01 0.90 -5.77
C GLU A 232 40.19 1.88 -4.61
N ASN A 233 39.17 2.03 -3.76
CA ASN A 233 39.20 2.89 -2.57
C ASN A 233 39.66 2.15 -1.30
N GLY A 234 40.21 0.93 -1.43
CA GLY A 234 40.70 0.10 -0.33
C GLY A 234 39.62 -0.68 0.41
N TRP A 235 38.36 -0.63 -0.02
CA TRP A 235 37.27 -1.42 0.58
C TRP A 235 37.33 -2.89 0.15
N ILE A 236 36.82 -3.78 1.01
CA ILE A 236 36.82 -5.23 0.79
C ILE A 236 35.38 -5.75 0.80
N TYR A 237 34.95 -6.34 -0.31
CA TYR A 237 33.66 -7.01 -0.44
C TYR A 237 33.83 -8.53 -0.37
N ARG A 238 33.14 -9.19 0.58
CA ARG A 238 33.17 -10.64 0.73
C ARG A 238 31.92 -11.31 0.19
N ARG A 239 32.06 -12.35 -0.63
CA ARG A 239 30.93 -13.11 -1.20
C ARG A 239 31.25 -14.59 -1.42
N GLU A 240 30.25 -15.44 -1.21
CA GLU A 240 30.27 -16.84 -1.65
C GLU A 240 29.91 -17.01 -3.15
N SER A 241 30.64 -17.86 -3.86
CA SER A 241 30.36 -18.20 -5.26
C SER A 241 30.67 -19.68 -5.54
N LYS A 242 29.86 -20.29 -6.42
CA LYS A 242 30.12 -21.63 -6.97
C LYS A 242 31.18 -21.59 -8.08
N TYR A 243 31.36 -20.44 -8.74
CA TYR A 243 32.32 -20.24 -9.83
C TYR A 243 33.41 -19.24 -9.43
N PRO A 244 34.65 -19.39 -9.92
CA PRO A 244 35.73 -18.44 -9.67
C PRO A 244 35.40 -17.01 -10.11
N LEU A 245 35.75 -16.03 -9.28
CA LEU A 245 35.45 -14.60 -9.52
C LEU A 245 36.64 -13.81 -10.09
N PHE A 246 37.72 -14.47 -10.52
CA PHE A 246 38.94 -13.79 -11.01
C PHE A 246 38.69 -12.85 -12.18
N ASP A 247 37.70 -13.16 -13.03
CA ASP A 247 37.27 -12.30 -14.15
C ASP A 247 36.72 -10.94 -13.72
N TRP A 248 36.56 -10.69 -12.42
CA TRP A 248 36.13 -9.39 -11.91
C TRP A 248 37.29 -8.41 -11.81
N LYS A 249 38.54 -8.88 -11.78
CA LYS A 249 39.72 -8.01 -11.75
C LYS A 249 39.69 -7.00 -12.90
N ASP A 250 40.02 -5.76 -12.58
CA ASP A 250 39.99 -4.59 -13.47
C ASP A 250 38.62 -4.19 -14.01
N LYS A 251 37.52 -4.82 -13.59
CA LYS A 251 36.16 -4.43 -13.98
C LYS A 251 35.53 -3.51 -12.94
N ILE A 252 34.77 -2.53 -13.43
CA ILE A 252 33.90 -1.69 -12.59
C ILE A 252 32.65 -2.49 -12.23
N ARG A 253 32.36 -2.58 -10.94
CA ARG A 253 31.20 -3.28 -10.39
C ARG A 253 30.41 -2.35 -9.49
N ASP A 254 29.12 -2.62 -9.41
CA ASP A 254 28.18 -1.86 -8.60
C ASP A 254 27.99 -2.50 -7.23
N PHE A 255 28.00 -1.68 -6.18
CA PHE A 255 27.89 -2.09 -4.79
C PHE A 255 26.93 -1.17 -4.04
N ILE A 256 26.11 -1.76 -3.18
CA ILE A 256 25.35 -1.04 -2.16
C ILE A 256 26.13 -1.16 -0.87
N VAL A 257 26.52 -0.02 -0.31
CA VAL A 257 27.32 0.12 0.89
C VAL A 257 26.43 0.68 1.99
N THR A 258 26.31 -0.06 3.09
CA THR A 258 25.62 0.42 4.29
C THR A 258 26.66 0.76 5.35
N THR A 259 26.77 2.04 5.68
CA THR A 259 27.64 2.57 6.73
C THR A 259 26.81 2.77 7.99
N ASP A 260 27.23 2.16 9.10
CA ASP A 260 26.58 2.37 10.40
C ASP A 260 26.97 3.75 10.96
N ILE A 261 26.00 4.53 11.43
CA ILE A 261 26.16 5.88 11.96
C ILE A 261 25.77 5.90 13.45
N ASN A 262 26.50 6.69 14.25
CA ASN A 262 26.22 6.98 15.65
C ASN A 262 25.13 8.06 15.78
N GLU A 263 24.52 8.22 16.96
CA GLU A 263 23.44 9.21 17.18
C GLU A 263 23.88 10.66 16.94
N ASP A 264 25.18 10.95 17.01
CA ASP A 264 25.80 12.25 16.72
C ASP A 264 26.09 12.49 15.23
N GLY A 265 25.77 11.53 14.35
CA GLY A 265 26.02 11.60 12.92
C GLY A 265 27.42 11.13 12.49
N THR A 266 28.28 10.71 13.41
CA THR A 266 29.62 10.18 13.07
C THR A 266 29.59 8.72 12.63
N ILE A 267 30.55 8.30 11.82
CA ILE A 267 30.65 6.90 11.34
C ILE A 267 31.04 5.98 12.50
N LYS A 268 30.26 4.92 12.71
CA LYS A 268 30.54 3.90 13.72
C LYS A 268 31.80 3.14 13.35
N LYS A 269 32.73 2.98 14.31
CA LYS A 269 33.95 2.18 14.14
C LYS A 269 33.78 0.78 14.73
N ASP A 270 34.44 -0.20 14.14
CA ASP A 270 34.53 -1.57 14.66
C ASP A 270 35.60 -1.68 15.77
N LYS A 271 35.78 -2.90 16.31
CA LYS A 271 36.74 -3.17 17.39
C LYS A 271 38.20 -2.94 16.97
N GLU A 272 38.49 -2.83 15.67
CA GLU A 272 39.82 -2.58 15.10
C GLU A 272 40.01 -1.11 14.69
N GLY A 273 39.02 -0.25 14.98
CA GLY A 273 39.07 1.18 14.66
C GLY A 273 38.75 1.52 13.20
N LYS A 274 38.34 0.54 12.38
CA LYS A 274 37.91 0.75 11.00
C LYS A 274 36.43 1.11 10.93
N GLU A 275 36.04 1.82 9.88
CA GLU A 275 34.65 2.22 9.64
C GLU A 275 33.77 0.99 9.42
N LYS A 276 32.71 0.87 10.22
CA LYS A 276 31.82 -0.29 10.18
C LYS A 276 30.88 -0.18 8.97
N ARG A 277 31.23 -0.92 7.91
CA ARG A 277 30.50 -0.97 6.65
C ARG A 277 30.10 -2.38 6.27
N SER A 278 28.97 -2.51 5.58
CA SER A 278 28.56 -3.76 4.93
C SER A 278 28.28 -3.52 3.46
N PHE A 279 28.54 -4.55 2.65
CA PHE A 279 28.53 -4.48 1.20
C PHE A 279 27.60 -5.54 0.65
N ARG A 280 26.77 -5.18 -0.33
CA ARG A 280 25.99 -6.13 -1.11
C ARG A 280 25.97 -5.76 -2.58
N ALA A 281 25.88 -6.76 -3.44
CA ALA A 281 25.59 -6.51 -4.85
C ALA A 281 24.12 -6.06 -5.02
N PRO A 282 23.82 -5.10 -5.92
CA PRO A 282 22.45 -4.69 -6.19
C PRO A 282 21.60 -5.85 -6.75
N GLY A 283 20.41 -6.04 -6.18
CA GLY A 283 19.37 -6.93 -6.70
C GLY A 283 18.42 -6.21 -7.68
N GLU A 284 17.41 -6.92 -8.18
CA GLU A 284 16.38 -6.34 -9.06
C GLU A 284 15.51 -5.31 -8.34
N ASP A 285 15.26 -5.50 -7.05
CA ASP A 285 14.41 -4.63 -6.22
C ASP A 285 15.09 -3.30 -5.82
N ASP A 286 16.40 -3.17 -5.99
CA ASP A 286 17.18 -1.99 -5.56
C ASP A 286 17.13 -0.80 -6.54
N TRP A 287 16.11 -0.77 -7.40
CA TRP A 287 15.99 0.24 -8.46
C TRP A 287 15.88 1.68 -7.90
N MET A 288 15.39 1.86 -6.67
CA MET A 288 15.30 3.16 -6.01
C MET A 288 16.68 3.73 -5.63
N LEU A 289 17.62 2.88 -5.21
CA LEU A 289 18.99 3.30 -4.92
C LEU A 289 19.74 3.65 -6.20
N LEU A 290 19.56 2.86 -7.28
CA LEU A 290 20.09 3.20 -8.60
C LEU A 290 19.52 4.54 -9.10
N LYS A 291 18.21 4.76 -8.92
CA LYS A 291 17.55 6.02 -9.23
C LYS A 291 18.22 7.18 -8.49
N LYS A 292 18.30 7.13 -7.15
CA LYS A 292 18.91 8.19 -6.32
C LYS A 292 20.35 8.50 -6.74
N LYS A 293 21.13 7.47 -7.10
CA LYS A 293 22.49 7.66 -7.61
C LYS A 293 22.50 8.43 -8.93
N THR A 294 21.74 7.97 -9.94
CA THR A 294 21.71 8.64 -11.24
C THR A 294 21.26 10.09 -11.09
N GLU A 295 20.28 10.35 -10.23
CA GLU A 295 19.80 11.70 -9.90
C GLU A 295 20.91 12.57 -9.30
N LYS A 296 21.64 12.05 -8.30
CA LYS A 296 22.79 12.75 -7.68
C LYS A 296 23.90 13.03 -8.70
N GLN A 297 24.16 12.11 -9.63
CA GLN A 297 25.14 12.32 -10.70
C GLN A 297 24.73 13.43 -11.66
N ILE A 298 23.44 13.48 -12.04
CA ILE A 298 22.90 14.54 -12.90
C ILE A 298 22.96 15.88 -12.16
N ASP A 299 22.48 15.95 -10.92
CA ASP A 299 22.49 17.16 -10.10
C ASP A 299 23.92 17.69 -9.90
N ASN A 300 24.88 16.81 -9.58
CA ASN A 300 26.29 17.18 -9.43
C ASN A 300 26.91 17.71 -10.73
N SER A 301 26.45 17.21 -11.89
CA SER A 301 26.92 17.68 -13.18
C SER A 301 26.44 19.10 -13.52
N ARG A 302 25.41 19.60 -12.80
CA ARG A 302 24.72 20.88 -13.06
C ARG A 302 24.22 21.02 -14.50
N LYS A 303 23.93 19.90 -15.16
CA LYS A 303 23.48 19.83 -16.55
C LYS A 303 22.08 19.22 -16.61
N THR A 304 21.34 19.58 -17.66
CA THR A 304 20.07 18.92 -17.95
C THR A 304 20.29 17.46 -18.35
N ILE A 305 19.25 16.62 -18.24
CA ILE A 305 19.38 15.18 -18.53
C ILE A 305 19.77 14.90 -20.00
N GLY A 306 19.29 15.68 -20.97
CA GLY A 306 19.70 15.52 -22.38
C GLY A 306 21.16 15.89 -22.60
N GLU A 307 21.60 16.99 -22.01
CA GLU A 307 23.00 17.42 -22.07
C GLU A 307 23.94 16.44 -21.33
N TYR A 308 23.51 15.91 -20.18
CA TYR A 308 24.24 14.88 -19.45
C TYR A 308 24.43 13.62 -20.28
N ILE A 309 23.36 13.12 -20.92
CA ILE A 309 23.43 11.95 -21.80
C ILE A 309 24.35 12.23 -22.99
N TYR A 310 24.23 13.40 -23.62
CA TYR A 310 25.05 13.75 -24.77
C TYR A 310 26.54 13.84 -24.41
N ASN A 311 26.88 14.48 -23.29
CA ASN A 311 28.27 14.58 -22.85
C ASN A 311 28.85 13.21 -22.48
N ALA A 312 28.06 12.32 -21.88
CA ALA A 312 28.50 10.94 -21.62
C ALA A 312 28.78 10.17 -22.92
N LEU A 313 27.99 10.38 -23.98
CA LEU A 313 28.25 9.80 -25.30
C LEU A 313 29.50 10.39 -25.97
N LEU A 314 29.76 11.68 -25.76
CA LEU A 314 30.99 12.32 -26.22
C LEU A 314 32.23 11.79 -25.50
N GLU A 315 32.11 11.28 -24.28
CA GLU A 315 33.24 10.72 -23.51
C GLU A 315 33.42 9.21 -23.74
N ASP A 316 32.32 8.45 -23.75
CA ASP A 316 32.32 7.02 -24.04
C ASP A 316 31.21 6.67 -25.05
N PRO A 317 31.53 6.59 -26.36
CA PRO A 317 30.57 6.22 -27.39
C PRO A 317 30.01 4.80 -27.25
N ASN A 318 30.68 3.89 -26.52
CA ASN A 318 30.15 2.55 -26.27
C ASN A 318 29.15 2.51 -25.11
N GLN A 319 28.89 3.66 -24.46
CA GLN A 319 28.04 3.72 -23.29
C GLN A 319 26.57 3.46 -23.65
N LYS A 320 26.03 2.39 -23.09
CA LYS A 320 24.60 2.07 -23.19
C LYS A 320 23.77 3.11 -22.43
N ILE A 321 22.98 3.90 -23.15
CA ILE A 321 22.12 4.94 -22.54
C ILE A 321 21.00 4.29 -21.72
N LYS A 322 20.12 3.53 -22.40
CA LYS A 322 18.92 2.95 -21.78
C LYS A 322 19.30 1.73 -20.94
N GLY A 323 19.04 1.79 -19.64
CA GLY A 323 19.20 0.67 -18.72
C GLY A 323 20.59 0.52 -18.11
N LYS A 324 21.55 1.38 -18.48
CA LYS A 324 22.87 1.48 -17.84
C LYS A 324 23.16 2.91 -17.38
N LEU A 325 23.38 3.87 -18.30
CA LEU A 325 23.62 5.28 -17.94
C LEU A 325 22.42 5.91 -17.24
N VAL A 326 21.25 5.81 -17.85
CA VAL A 326 19.99 6.35 -17.32
C VAL A 326 18.96 5.23 -17.30
N ARG A 327 18.51 4.87 -16.09
CA ARG A 327 17.50 3.85 -15.86
C ARG A 327 16.15 4.49 -15.55
N THR A 328 15.80 4.60 -14.26
CA THR A 328 14.61 5.32 -13.79
C THR A 328 15.08 6.54 -13.01
N ILE A 329 14.58 7.72 -13.38
CA ILE A 329 14.79 8.97 -12.65
C ILE A 329 13.45 9.67 -12.42
N GLU A 330 13.41 10.58 -11.46
CA GLU A 330 12.25 11.39 -11.14
C GLU A 330 11.83 12.25 -12.34
N ARG A 331 10.52 12.45 -12.48
CA ARG A 331 9.90 13.20 -13.57
C ARG A 331 10.41 14.64 -13.67
N LYS A 332 10.78 15.27 -12.56
CA LYS A 332 11.27 16.66 -12.47
C LYS A 332 12.43 16.91 -13.44
N PHE A 333 13.37 15.98 -13.57
CA PHE A 333 14.54 16.16 -14.44
C PHE A 333 14.14 16.34 -15.91
N TYR A 334 13.17 15.56 -16.39
CA TYR A 334 12.64 15.71 -17.74
C TYR A 334 11.73 16.94 -17.86
N LYS A 335 10.98 17.25 -16.80
CA LYS A 335 10.04 18.38 -16.80
C LYS A 335 10.78 19.72 -16.83
N GLU A 336 11.78 19.89 -15.97
CA GLU A 336 12.63 21.09 -15.88
C GLU A 336 13.41 21.31 -17.17
N GLU A 337 14.06 20.27 -17.71
CA GLU A 337 14.74 20.38 -19.00
C GLU A 337 13.79 20.81 -20.13
N LEU A 338 12.60 20.22 -20.22
CA LEU A 338 11.65 20.62 -21.26
C LEU A 338 11.18 22.06 -21.05
N ILE A 339 10.98 22.49 -19.80
CA ILE A 339 10.63 23.86 -19.49
C ILE A 339 11.73 24.81 -19.96
N ASP A 340 13.00 24.51 -19.69
CA ASP A 340 14.13 25.35 -20.07
C ASP A 340 14.30 25.41 -21.60
N ILE A 341 14.17 24.27 -22.29
CA ILE A 341 14.15 24.21 -23.75
C ILE A 341 13.03 25.08 -24.31
N LEU A 342 11.78 24.89 -23.85
CA LEU A 342 10.65 25.63 -24.38
C LEU A 342 10.73 27.13 -24.09
N LYS A 343 11.13 27.53 -22.87
CA LYS A 343 11.37 28.93 -22.53
C LYS A 343 12.35 29.58 -23.49
N LYS A 344 13.47 28.90 -23.78
CA LYS A 344 14.47 29.44 -24.70
C LYS A 344 13.97 29.47 -26.14
N GLN A 345 13.27 28.43 -26.59
CA GLN A 345 12.75 28.36 -27.96
C GLN A 345 11.59 29.33 -28.22
N VAL A 346 10.81 29.70 -27.21
CA VAL A 346 9.79 30.75 -27.32
C VAL A 346 10.40 32.08 -27.77
N GLU A 347 11.65 32.39 -27.40
CA GLU A 347 12.34 33.61 -27.85
C GLU A 347 12.61 33.61 -29.37
N PHE A 348 12.75 32.44 -29.99
CA PHE A 348 13.14 32.29 -31.39
C PHE A 348 11.98 31.99 -32.34
N HIS A 349 10.85 31.46 -31.84
CA HIS A 349 9.70 31.01 -32.63
C HIS A 349 8.45 31.83 -32.29
N LYS A 350 8.04 32.71 -33.21
CA LYS A 350 6.90 33.63 -33.02
C LYS A 350 5.57 32.89 -32.85
N GLU A 351 5.44 31.71 -33.43
CA GLU A 351 4.25 30.87 -33.36
C GLU A 351 3.92 30.49 -31.91
N LEU A 352 4.95 30.30 -31.07
CA LEU A 352 4.79 29.96 -29.65
C LEU A 352 4.44 31.17 -28.76
N GLN A 353 4.37 32.37 -29.33
CA GLN A 353 3.94 33.59 -28.64
C GLN A 353 2.52 34.01 -29.07
N SER A 354 1.94 33.36 -30.08
CA SER A 354 0.64 33.73 -30.64
C SER A 354 -0.52 33.24 -29.77
N SER A 355 -1.30 34.16 -29.22
CA SER A 355 -2.54 33.86 -28.51
C SER A 355 -3.60 33.24 -29.43
N GLU A 356 -3.64 33.63 -30.70
CA GLU A 356 -4.55 33.07 -31.71
C GLU A 356 -4.29 31.58 -31.94
N LEU A 357 -3.01 31.20 -32.12
CA LEU A 357 -2.63 29.79 -32.29
C LEU A 357 -2.89 28.99 -31.01
N LEU A 358 -2.67 29.57 -29.83
CA LEU A 358 -2.99 28.91 -28.56
C LEU A 358 -4.50 28.66 -28.43
N ASN A 359 -5.33 29.64 -28.81
CA ASN A 359 -6.79 29.51 -28.80
C ASN A 359 -7.24 28.41 -29.76
N ALA A 360 -6.70 28.38 -30.97
CA ALA A 360 -6.98 27.32 -31.96
C ALA A 360 -6.59 25.93 -31.42
N CYS A 361 -5.44 25.83 -30.74
CA CYS A 361 -5.01 24.58 -30.09
C CYS A 361 -5.97 24.15 -28.97
N ALA A 362 -6.42 25.07 -28.14
CA ALA A 362 -7.35 24.78 -27.04
C ALA A 362 -8.72 24.30 -27.56
N GLU A 363 -9.26 24.97 -28.57
CA GLU A 363 -10.52 24.63 -29.23
C GLU A 363 -10.44 23.27 -29.93
N GLU A 364 -9.34 23.01 -30.65
CA GLU A 364 -9.13 21.71 -31.29
C GLU A 364 -9.07 20.60 -30.23
N LEU A 365 -8.25 20.73 -29.18
CA LEU A 365 -8.09 19.68 -28.18
C LEU A 365 -9.35 19.40 -27.35
N TYR A 366 -10.14 20.44 -27.06
CA TYR A 366 -11.22 20.39 -26.07
C TYR A 366 -12.58 20.86 -26.61
N ARG A 367 -12.97 20.37 -27.79
CA ARG A 367 -14.19 20.78 -28.53
C ARG A 367 -15.47 20.94 -27.68
N SER A 368 -15.66 20.12 -26.65
CA SER A 368 -16.87 20.12 -25.81
C SER A 368 -16.67 20.60 -24.37
N ASN A 369 -15.47 21.09 -24.00
CA ASN A 369 -15.14 21.49 -22.64
C ASN A 369 -14.70 22.95 -22.57
N GLU A 370 -15.68 23.86 -22.64
CA GLU A 370 -15.46 25.31 -22.62
C GLU A 370 -14.71 25.79 -21.38
N VAL A 371 -14.97 25.17 -20.22
CA VAL A 371 -14.28 25.51 -18.97
C VAL A 371 -12.78 25.29 -19.10
N HIS A 372 -12.38 24.15 -19.67
CA HIS A 372 -10.97 23.83 -19.86
C HIS A 372 -10.34 24.65 -20.99
N GLN A 373 -11.09 24.95 -22.04
CA GLN A 373 -10.63 25.90 -23.06
C GLN A 373 -10.29 27.25 -22.44
N ASN A 374 -11.22 27.86 -21.69
CA ASN A 374 -11.01 29.17 -21.06
C ASN A 374 -9.81 29.16 -20.11
N LEU A 375 -9.60 28.05 -19.39
CA LEU A 375 -8.43 27.88 -18.53
C LEU A 375 -7.13 27.90 -19.35
N LEU A 376 -7.07 27.21 -20.49
CA LEU A 376 -5.88 27.18 -21.35
C LEU A 376 -5.65 28.49 -22.10
N LYS A 377 -6.72 29.17 -22.54
CA LYS A 377 -6.64 30.48 -23.21
C LYS A 377 -6.01 31.55 -22.30
N ALA A 378 -6.14 31.40 -20.97
CA ALA A 378 -5.52 32.27 -19.97
C ALA A 378 -4.07 31.86 -19.60
N LYS A 379 -3.47 30.90 -20.29
CA LYS A 379 -2.12 30.37 -20.05
C LYS A 379 -1.24 30.57 -21.29
N ASP A 380 -0.19 29.78 -21.42
CA ASP A 380 0.79 29.83 -22.50
C ASP A 380 1.05 28.43 -23.11
N PHE A 381 1.83 28.40 -24.20
CA PHE A 381 2.24 27.13 -24.82
C PHE A 381 3.10 26.27 -23.90
N LEU A 382 3.87 26.88 -22.98
CA LEU A 382 4.63 26.15 -21.97
C LEU A 382 3.71 25.29 -21.12
N HIS A 383 2.64 25.88 -20.58
CA HIS A 383 1.62 25.18 -19.80
C HIS A 383 0.92 24.10 -20.64
N LEU A 384 0.55 24.41 -21.89
CA LEU A 384 -0.11 23.46 -22.79
C LEU A 384 0.73 22.20 -23.02
N PHE A 385 2.00 22.35 -23.41
CA PHE A 385 2.86 21.20 -23.68
C PHE A 385 3.21 20.44 -22.39
N VAL A 386 3.63 21.16 -21.35
CA VAL A 386 4.21 20.56 -20.14
C VAL A 386 3.11 20.03 -19.22
N GLU A 387 2.20 20.89 -18.75
CA GLU A 387 1.26 20.53 -17.69
C GLU A 387 0.01 19.81 -18.23
N ASP A 388 -0.50 20.24 -19.38
CA ASP A 388 -1.78 19.76 -19.91
C ASP A 388 -1.67 18.47 -20.75
N ILE A 389 -0.56 18.29 -21.46
CA ILE A 389 -0.34 17.14 -22.35
C ILE A 389 0.71 16.17 -21.80
N LEU A 390 1.97 16.58 -21.67
CA LEU A 390 3.09 15.66 -21.47
C LEU A 390 3.17 15.11 -20.05
N PHE A 391 3.09 15.97 -19.03
CA PHE A 391 3.26 15.59 -17.63
C PHE A 391 1.96 15.46 -16.86
N TYR A 392 0.82 15.79 -17.47
CA TYR A 392 -0.50 15.45 -16.94
C TYR A 392 -0.59 13.97 -16.55
N GLN A 393 -1.12 13.71 -15.37
CA GLN A 393 -1.39 12.37 -14.86
C GLN A 393 -2.80 12.34 -14.27
N ARG A 394 -3.61 11.39 -14.76
CA ARG A 394 -4.95 11.20 -14.20
C ARG A 394 -4.82 10.81 -12.72
N PRO A 395 -5.61 11.43 -11.82
CA PRO A 395 -5.62 11.04 -10.42
C PRO A 395 -6.06 9.57 -10.29
N LEU A 396 -5.57 8.90 -9.26
CA LEU A 396 -6.00 7.54 -8.95
C LEU A 396 -7.50 7.55 -8.65
N LYS A 397 -8.24 6.61 -9.26
CA LYS A 397 -9.67 6.46 -8.97
C LYS A 397 -9.84 6.10 -7.51
N THR A 398 -10.76 6.80 -6.83
CA THR A 398 -11.07 6.51 -5.44
C THR A 398 -11.69 5.11 -5.31
N LYS A 399 -11.17 4.31 -4.39
CA LYS A 399 -11.72 2.98 -4.05
C LYS A 399 -12.64 3.04 -2.82
N LYS A 400 -13.26 4.19 -2.55
CA LYS A 400 -14.12 4.36 -1.35
C LYS A 400 -15.27 3.34 -1.26
N HIS A 401 -15.72 2.81 -2.39
CA HIS A 401 -16.75 1.76 -2.42
C HIS A 401 -16.27 0.42 -1.86
N THR A 402 -14.96 0.13 -1.87
CA THR A 402 -14.38 -1.11 -1.31
C THR A 402 -14.17 -1.03 0.20
N VAL A 403 -14.36 0.15 0.80
CA VAL A 403 -14.31 0.32 2.26
C VAL A 403 -15.50 -0.39 2.88
N GLY A 404 -15.25 -1.07 4.00
CA GLY A 404 -16.28 -1.79 4.75
C GLY A 404 -17.42 -0.87 5.19
N ASN A 405 -18.58 -1.48 5.39
CA ASN A 405 -19.74 -0.82 5.97
C ASN A 405 -19.75 -1.01 7.48
N CYS A 406 -20.19 0.00 8.21
CA CYS A 406 -20.42 -0.08 9.65
C CYS A 406 -21.66 -0.92 9.92
N SER A 407 -21.58 -1.82 10.90
CA SER A 407 -22.71 -2.67 11.30
C SER A 407 -23.81 -1.90 12.04
N LEU A 408 -23.48 -0.80 12.72
CA LEU A 408 -24.39 -0.09 13.65
C LEU A 408 -25.08 1.13 13.03
N GLU A 409 -24.45 1.81 12.08
CA GLU A 409 -24.94 3.08 11.53
C GLU A 409 -25.28 2.97 10.03
N SER A 410 -26.49 3.40 9.67
CA SER A 410 -26.98 3.46 8.30
C SER A 410 -27.80 4.72 8.05
N ARG A 411 -27.98 5.06 6.78
CA ARG A 411 -28.88 6.11 6.30
C ARG A 411 -29.98 5.48 5.46
N ILE A 412 -31.21 5.96 5.63
CA ILE A 412 -32.35 5.50 4.86
C ILE A 412 -32.80 6.65 3.97
N PHE A 413 -32.94 6.39 2.67
CA PHE A 413 -33.42 7.37 1.70
C PHE A 413 -34.25 6.69 0.62
N ILE A 414 -35.09 7.47 -0.05
CA ILE A 414 -35.94 6.97 -1.14
C ILE A 414 -35.17 7.12 -2.44
N LYS A 415 -34.99 6.00 -3.16
CA LYS A 415 -34.38 5.97 -4.49
C LYS A 415 -35.33 5.26 -5.44
N ASN A 416 -35.76 5.94 -6.50
CA ASN A 416 -36.72 5.41 -7.49
C ASN A 416 -38.03 4.88 -6.83
N GLY A 417 -38.56 5.58 -5.84
CA GLY A 417 -39.78 5.17 -5.12
C GLY A 417 -39.58 4.05 -4.07
N MET A 418 -38.39 3.44 -3.99
CA MET A 418 -38.07 2.39 -3.02
C MET A 418 -37.23 2.91 -1.84
N ARG A 419 -37.63 2.55 -0.62
CA ARG A 419 -36.88 2.83 0.60
C ARG A 419 -35.60 2.00 0.62
N THR A 420 -34.45 2.66 0.46
CA THR A 420 -33.13 2.01 0.42
C THR A 420 -32.35 2.35 1.68
N THR A 421 -31.78 1.33 2.33
CA THR A 421 -30.88 1.49 3.48
C THR A 421 -29.43 1.35 3.02
N GLU A 422 -28.62 2.37 3.28
CA GLU A 422 -27.20 2.37 2.98
C GLU A 422 -26.40 2.53 4.27
N PHE A 423 -25.58 1.53 4.60
CA PHE A 423 -24.71 1.59 5.77
C PHE A 423 -23.57 2.60 5.60
N LEU A 424 -23.23 3.32 6.66
CA LEU A 424 -22.12 4.27 6.64
C LEU A 424 -20.79 3.54 6.52
N LYS A 425 -19.78 4.16 5.89
CA LYS A 425 -18.45 3.57 5.76
C LYS A 425 -17.68 3.59 7.08
N THR A 426 -16.89 2.55 7.30
CA THR A 426 -15.99 2.43 8.45
C THR A 426 -14.90 3.50 8.43
N VAL A 427 -14.52 4.01 9.59
CA VAL A 427 -13.46 5.02 9.72
C VAL A 427 -12.07 4.43 9.47
N SER A 428 -11.10 5.27 9.12
CA SER A 428 -9.68 4.87 9.05
C SER A 428 -9.14 4.47 10.42
N ARG A 429 -8.25 3.47 10.48
CA ARG A 429 -7.54 3.08 11.70
C ARG A 429 -6.57 4.13 12.22
N SER A 430 -6.12 5.04 11.35
CA SER A 430 -5.27 6.17 11.73
C SER A 430 -6.05 7.36 12.29
N HIS A 431 -7.39 7.33 12.26
CA HIS A 431 -8.17 8.46 12.75
C HIS A 431 -8.00 8.61 14.28
N PRO A 432 -7.70 9.81 14.81
CA PRO A 432 -7.46 10.03 16.25
C PRO A 432 -8.56 9.47 17.15
N LEU A 433 -9.82 9.83 16.90
CA LEU A 433 -10.98 9.30 17.66
C LEU A 433 -11.11 7.77 17.63
N PHE A 434 -10.69 7.11 16.55
CA PHE A 434 -10.70 5.65 16.52
C PHE A 434 -9.55 5.06 17.35
N GLN A 435 -8.36 5.68 17.32
CA GLN A 435 -7.25 5.24 18.16
C GLN A 435 -7.59 5.39 19.64
N GLU A 436 -8.23 6.50 20.01
CA GLU A 436 -8.74 6.74 21.36
C GLU A 436 -9.76 5.66 21.76
N PHE A 437 -10.80 5.45 20.94
CA PHE A 437 -11.79 4.39 21.14
C PHE A 437 -11.15 3.01 21.32
N ARG A 438 -10.16 2.67 20.49
CA ARG A 438 -9.45 1.40 20.56
C ARG A 438 -8.67 1.27 21.86
N ILE A 439 -8.02 2.33 22.34
CA ILE A 439 -7.27 2.31 23.59
C ILE A 439 -8.21 2.09 24.78
N TRP A 440 -9.34 2.81 24.85
CA TRP A 440 -10.34 2.58 25.89
C TRP A 440 -10.86 1.14 25.89
N GLN A 441 -11.21 0.62 24.70
CA GLN A 441 -11.61 -0.78 24.54
C GLN A 441 -10.51 -1.75 25.01
N TRP A 442 -9.26 -1.47 24.66
CA TRP A 442 -8.11 -2.31 25.02
C TRP A 442 -7.85 -2.31 26.52
N MET A 443 -7.91 -1.14 27.17
CA MET A 443 -7.71 -1.02 28.62
C MET A 443 -8.80 -1.73 29.41
N GLN A 444 -10.06 -1.60 29.01
CA GLN A 444 -11.18 -2.29 29.68
C GLN A 444 -11.08 -3.81 29.60
N ASN A 445 -10.49 -4.33 28.52
CA ASN A 445 -10.28 -5.77 28.34
C ASN A 445 -8.96 -6.26 28.91
N LEU A 446 -8.09 -5.38 29.42
CA LEU A 446 -6.83 -5.76 30.02
C LEU A 446 -7.09 -6.54 31.31
N LYS A 447 -6.52 -7.74 31.38
CA LYS A 447 -6.47 -8.55 32.61
C LYS A 447 -5.03 -8.93 32.89
N LEU A 448 -4.64 -8.81 34.15
CA LEU A 448 -3.31 -9.11 34.65
C LEU A 448 -3.40 -10.34 35.55
N TYR A 449 -2.52 -11.30 35.30
CA TYR A 449 -2.41 -12.53 36.08
C TYR A 449 -1.03 -12.64 36.69
N GLU A 450 -0.96 -13.14 37.90
CA GLU A 450 0.30 -13.60 38.48
C GLU A 450 0.69 -14.94 37.85
N LYS A 451 1.93 -15.10 37.35
CA LYS A 451 2.35 -16.28 36.58
C LYS A 451 2.29 -17.57 37.39
N TYR A 452 2.62 -17.50 38.68
CA TYR A 452 2.66 -18.70 39.53
C TYR A 452 1.26 -19.15 39.96
N THR A 453 0.43 -18.23 40.44
CA THR A 453 -0.89 -18.57 40.98
C THR A 453 -2.01 -18.53 39.95
N GLN A 454 -1.76 -17.94 38.78
CA GLN A 454 -2.75 -17.71 37.72
C GLN A 454 -3.97 -16.92 38.19
N THR A 455 -3.83 -16.15 39.27
CA THR A 455 -4.90 -15.32 39.85
C THR A 455 -4.99 -13.99 39.14
N ASP A 456 -6.22 -13.51 38.87
CA ASP A 456 -6.46 -12.17 38.33
C ASP A 456 -6.10 -11.12 39.40
N VAL A 457 -5.08 -10.32 39.11
CA VAL A 457 -4.56 -9.25 39.96
C VAL A 457 -4.79 -7.87 39.36
N THR A 458 -5.64 -7.75 38.33
CA THR A 458 -5.91 -6.47 37.64
C THR A 458 -6.35 -5.38 38.61
N SER A 459 -7.23 -5.72 39.54
CA SER A 459 -7.73 -4.81 40.59
C SER A 459 -6.66 -4.39 41.59
N LYS A 460 -5.46 -4.97 41.61
CA LYS A 460 -4.34 -4.47 42.42
C LYS A 460 -3.67 -3.27 41.76
N PHE A 461 -3.69 -3.19 40.44
CA PHE A 461 -3.00 -2.17 39.64
C PHE A 461 -3.96 -1.05 39.18
N LEU A 462 -5.18 -1.40 38.77
CA LEU A 462 -6.17 -0.46 38.26
C LEU A 462 -7.37 -0.40 39.21
N ILE A 463 -7.29 0.48 40.21
CA ILE A 463 -8.30 0.62 41.27
C ILE A 463 -9.16 1.85 41.03
N THR A 464 -8.52 2.97 40.76
CA THR A 464 -9.12 4.30 40.72
C THR A 464 -9.25 4.81 39.29
N GLU A 465 -10.14 5.78 39.06
CA GLU A 465 -10.27 6.46 37.77
C GLU A 465 -8.94 7.09 37.32
N ASN A 466 -8.17 7.63 38.27
CA ASN A 466 -6.85 8.20 38.03
C ASN A 466 -5.84 7.16 37.48
N ASP A 467 -5.92 5.90 37.92
CA ASP A 467 -5.06 4.83 37.39
C ASP A 467 -5.36 4.58 35.89
N TYR A 468 -6.64 4.61 35.52
CA TYR A 468 -7.06 4.49 34.12
C TYR A 468 -6.64 5.72 33.31
N GLU A 469 -6.80 6.94 33.84
CA GLU A 469 -6.35 8.16 33.16
C GLU A 469 -4.86 8.12 32.85
N ASN A 470 -4.04 7.77 33.85
CA ASN A 470 -2.58 7.70 33.71
C ASN A 470 -2.17 6.64 32.68
N LEU A 471 -2.80 5.46 32.72
CA LEU A 471 -2.56 4.41 31.73
C LEU A 471 -2.99 4.86 30.32
N PHE A 472 -4.12 5.57 30.19
CA PHE A 472 -4.55 6.12 28.91
C PHE A 472 -3.52 7.11 28.36
N ASP A 473 -3.09 8.09 29.17
CA ASP A 473 -2.08 9.07 28.79
C ASP A 473 -0.76 8.42 28.36
N PHE A 474 -0.32 7.40 29.09
CA PHE A 474 0.87 6.62 28.75
C PHE A 474 0.76 5.96 27.37
N LEU A 475 -0.39 5.36 27.06
CA LEU A 475 -0.63 4.70 25.77
C LEU A 475 -0.83 5.72 24.64
N TRP A 476 -1.55 6.82 24.91
CA TRP A 476 -1.85 7.88 23.92
C TRP A 476 -0.60 8.59 23.40
N ASN A 477 0.45 8.66 24.22
CA ASN A 477 1.75 9.25 23.85
C ASN A 477 2.72 8.24 23.20
N ARG A 478 2.28 7.01 22.89
CA ARG A 478 3.13 5.99 22.26
C ARG A 478 2.55 5.50 20.94
N LYS A 479 3.44 5.10 20.04
CA LYS A 479 3.05 4.47 18.77
C LYS A 479 2.45 3.09 18.97
N GLU A 480 3.18 2.25 19.69
CA GLU A 480 2.82 0.88 20.00
C GLU A 480 3.49 0.46 21.32
N VAL A 481 2.99 -0.62 21.92
CA VAL A 481 3.53 -1.23 23.13
C VAL A 481 3.53 -2.75 23.03
N ASP A 482 4.45 -3.38 23.74
CA ASP A 482 4.45 -4.80 24.02
C ASP A 482 4.08 -5.05 25.50
N HIS A 483 4.04 -6.32 25.91
CA HIS A 483 3.71 -6.69 27.29
C HIS A 483 4.73 -6.15 28.30
N LYS A 484 6.03 -6.11 27.95
CA LYS A 484 7.10 -5.69 28.85
C LYS A 484 6.92 -4.23 29.24
N VAL A 485 6.74 -3.37 28.24
CA VAL A 485 6.57 -1.93 28.42
C VAL A 485 5.36 -1.60 29.31
N VAL A 486 4.24 -2.30 29.13
CA VAL A 486 3.04 -2.07 29.94
C VAL A 486 3.21 -2.59 31.36
N LEU A 487 3.72 -3.81 31.55
CA LEU A 487 3.91 -4.39 32.88
C LEU A 487 4.93 -3.58 33.70
N GLU A 488 6.04 -3.15 33.08
CA GLU A 488 7.01 -2.28 33.74
C GLU A 488 6.40 -0.93 34.15
N TYR A 489 5.56 -0.33 33.30
CA TYR A 489 4.85 0.90 33.63
C TYR A 489 3.89 0.71 34.82
N LEU A 490 3.11 -0.36 34.83
CA LEU A 490 2.17 -0.66 35.92
C LEU A 490 2.87 -1.00 37.24
N VAL A 491 3.99 -1.72 37.18
CA VAL A 491 4.82 -1.99 38.37
C VAL A 491 5.45 -0.71 38.88
N LYS A 492 5.98 0.14 37.99
CA LYS A 492 6.58 1.43 38.36
C LYS A 492 5.58 2.35 39.05
N THR A 493 4.38 2.47 38.50
CA THR A 493 3.31 3.32 39.06
C THR A 493 2.78 2.79 40.39
N LYS A 494 2.75 1.46 40.57
CA LYS A 494 2.28 0.86 41.83
C LYS A 494 3.34 0.85 42.94
N PHE A 495 4.61 0.71 42.58
CA PHE A 495 5.73 0.57 43.50
C PHE A 495 6.80 1.62 43.18
N GLU A 496 6.55 2.86 43.59
CA GLU A 496 7.39 4.03 43.26
C GLU A 496 8.83 3.92 43.82
N ASP A 497 9.02 3.16 44.91
CA ASP A 497 10.32 2.98 45.57
C ASP A 497 11.28 2.01 44.84
N LEU A 498 10.81 1.28 43.82
CA LEU A 498 11.63 0.28 43.13
C LEU A 498 12.60 0.92 42.13
N LYS A 499 13.86 0.47 42.19
CA LYS A 499 14.87 0.86 41.18
C LYS A 499 14.56 0.21 39.82
N PRO A 500 15.02 0.77 38.68
CA PRO A 500 14.71 0.26 37.34
C PRO A 500 14.95 -1.24 37.14
N LYS A 501 16.08 -1.78 37.65
CA LYS A 501 16.37 -3.21 37.58
C LYS A 501 15.37 -4.07 38.37
N GLN A 502 14.88 -3.57 39.50
CA GLN A 502 13.90 -4.26 40.34
C GLN A 502 12.51 -4.25 39.70
N ILE A 503 12.16 -3.16 38.99
CA ILE A 503 10.91 -3.06 38.22
C ILE A 503 10.87 -4.15 37.14
N THR A 504 11.92 -4.28 36.33
CA THR A 504 11.98 -5.30 35.28
C THR A 504 11.90 -6.72 35.85
N VAL A 505 12.52 -6.99 37.01
CA VAL A 505 12.43 -8.30 37.66
C VAL A 505 11.00 -8.57 38.14
N LYS A 506 10.38 -7.60 38.82
CA LYS A 506 9.03 -7.75 39.36
C LYS A 506 7.96 -7.82 38.27
N ALA A 507 8.15 -7.10 37.15
CA ALA A 507 7.26 -7.18 36.00
C ALA A 507 7.17 -8.60 35.41
N LYS A 508 8.23 -9.42 35.51
CA LYS A 508 8.26 -10.80 35.02
C LYS A 508 7.37 -11.75 35.83
N GLU A 509 6.97 -11.38 37.04
CA GLU A 509 6.05 -12.17 37.88
C GLU A 509 4.61 -12.13 37.35
N PHE A 510 4.31 -11.17 36.47
CA PHE A 510 2.98 -10.96 35.92
C PHE A 510 2.93 -11.30 34.43
N ARG A 511 1.73 -11.63 33.95
CA ARG A 511 1.39 -11.76 32.53
C ARG A 511 0.04 -11.09 32.26
N TRP A 512 -0.19 -10.67 31.04
CA TRP A 512 -1.51 -10.17 30.61
C TRP A 512 -2.35 -11.26 29.93
N ASN A 513 -3.63 -10.99 29.67
CA ASN A 513 -4.53 -11.87 28.90
C ASN A 513 -4.34 -11.82 27.38
N TYR A 514 -3.59 -10.84 26.89
CA TYR A 514 -3.37 -10.66 25.46
C TYR A 514 -2.37 -11.66 24.89
N VAL A 515 -2.39 -11.84 23.56
CA VAL A 515 -1.55 -12.82 22.85
C VAL A 515 -0.07 -12.64 23.21
N TYR A 516 0.50 -13.69 23.78
CA TYR A 516 1.86 -13.76 24.33
C TYR A 516 2.39 -15.19 24.17
N ASP A 517 3.67 -15.31 23.83
CA ASP A 517 4.41 -16.55 23.77
C ASP A 517 5.25 -16.67 25.05
N ASP A 518 4.80 -17.53 25.97
CA ASP A 518 5.47 -17.77 27.26
C ASP A 518 6.89 -18.33 27.09
N VAL A 519 7.18 -19.06 26.01
CA VAL A 519 8.50 -19.69 25.77
C VAL A 519 9.51 -18.65 25.32
N LYS A 520 9.08 -17.75 24.43
CA LYS A 520 9.96 -16.70 23.87
C LYS A 520 9.98 -15.43 24.70
N ASP A 521 9.06 -15.28 25.65
CA ASP A 521 8.86 -14.05 26.40
C ASP A 521 8.62 -12.85 25.45
N GLU A 522 7.75 -13.08 24.46
CA GLU A 522 7.45 -12.15 23.37
C GLU A 522 5.94 -12.02 23.21
N SER A 523 5.47 -10.78 23.03
CA SER A 523 4.08 -10.51 22.66
C SER A 523 4.02 -9.81 21.32
N LYS A 524 2.87 -9.88 20.65
CA LYS A 524 2.59 -9.00 19.53
C LYS A 524 2.63 -7.53 19.99
N ASN A 525 3.10 -6.63 19.13
CA ASN A 525 2.97 -5.19 19.35
C ASN A 525 1.51 -4.75 19.19
N TYR A 526 0.99 -4.08 20.21
CA TYR A 526 -0.35 -3.50 20.20
C TYR A 526 -0.26 -2.01 19.85
N PRO A 527 -1.02 -1.56 18.83
CA PRO A 527 -0.97 -0.17 18.40
C PRO A 527 -1.72 0.73 19.39
N CYS A 528 -1.12 1.87 19.74
CA CYS A 528 -1.65 2.84 20.71
C CYS A 528 -2.03 4.17 20.02
N GLY A 529 -1.58 5.32 20.52
CA GLY A 529 -1.84 6.64 19.94
C GLY A 529 -0.91 6.99 18.78
N GLU A 530 -0.69 6.08 17.82
CA GLU A 530 0.28 6.25 16.71
C GLU A 530 0.19 7.62 16.04
N THR A 531 -1.01 8.07 15.69
CA THR A 531 -1.19 9.34 15.00
C THR A 531 -0.85 10.52 15.89
N HIS A 532 -1.31 10.49 17.14
CA HIS A 532 -1.00 11.52 18.12
C HIS A 532 0.51 11.57 18.41
N SER A 533 1.13 10.44 18.76
CA SER A 533 2.56 10.36 19.08
C SER A 533 3.45 10.79 17.90
N MET A 534 3.12 10.38 16.67
CA MET A 534 3.93 10.74 15.51
C MET A 534 3.83 12.23 15.17
N ILE A 535 2.66 12.84 15.35
CA ILE A 535 2.47 14.28 15.14
C ILE A 535 3.16 15.06 16.27
N LYS A 536 2.95 14.65 17.53
CA LYS A 536 3.56 15.26 18.72
C LYS A 536 5.09 15.28 18.63
N ASN A 537 5.72 14.14 18.34
CA ASN A 537 7.18 14.03 18.24
C ASN A 537 7.80 14.92 17.14
N ARG A 538 7.01 15.37 16.16
CA ARG A 538 7.47 16.32 15.14
C ARG A 538 7.19 17.76 15.52
N LEU A 539 6.12 18.02 16.26
CA LEU A 539 5.81 19.33 16.81
C LEU A 539 6.80 19.72 17.92
N GLU A 540 7.28 18.76 18.73
CA GLU A 540 8.32 18.97 19.75
C GLU A 540 9.67 19.46 19.17
N LYS A 541 9.86 19.39 17.85
CA LYS A 541 11.07 19.87 17.15
C LYS A 541 10.92 21.28 16.60
N ILE A 542 9.81 21.95 16.87
CA ILE A 542 9.48 23.28 16.36
C ILE A 542 9.58 24.25 17.53
N GLU A 543 10.31 25.34 17.33
CA GLU A 543 10.46 26.39 18.33
C GLU A 543 9.17 27.26 18.37
N ASP A 544 8.88 27.86 19.54
CA ASP A 544 7.74 28.77 19.76
C ASP A 544 6.34 28.18 19.47
N LEU A 545 6.16 26.87 19.70
CA LEU A 545 4.84 26.24 19.60
C LEU A 545 3.97 26.60 20.82
N PRO A 546 2.69 27.00 20.63
CA PRO A 546 1.76 27.17 21.75
C PRO A 546 1.57 25.87 22.55
N ASP A 547 1.56 25.95 23.88
CA ASP A 547 1.44 24.78 24.77
C ASP A 547 0.22 23.89 24.46
N ASP A 548 -0.92 24.52 24.15
CA ASP A 548 -2.17 23.83 23.80
C ASP A 548 -2.38 23.68 22.28
N PHE A 549 -1.32 23.69 21.48
CA PHE A 549 -1.47 23.64 20.02
C PHE A 549 -2.16 22.34 19.54
N LEU A 550 -1.82 21.20 20.14
CA LEU A 550 -2.28 19.88 19.71
C LEU A 550 -3.64 19.49 20.29
N ILE A 551 -4.61 20.41 20.28
CA ILE A 551 -6.02 20.07 20.55
C ILE A 551 -6.60 19.14 19.48
N GLN A 552 -7.71 18.48 19.81
CA GLN A 552 -8.40 17.53 18.93
C GLN A 552 -8.67 18.11 17.53
N GLU A 553 -9.09 19.38 17.44
CA GLU A 553 -9.37 20.02 16.16
C GLU A 553 -8.13 20.12 15.25
N ASN A 554 -6.99 20.55 15.81
CA ASN A 554 -5.74 20.69 15.06
C ASN A 554 -5.16 19.31 14.73
N LEU A 555 -5.26 18.35 15.64
CA LEU A 555 -4.88 16.96 15.40
C LEU A 555 -5.68 16.34 14.25
N GLU A 556 -7.00 16.55 14.19
CA GLU A 556 -7.85 16.08 13.09
C GLU A 556 -7.53 16.78 11.76
N LYS A 557 -7.31 18.09 11.75
CA LYS A 557 -6.91 18.84 10.54
C LYS A 557 -5.56 18.36 9.99
N LEU A 558 -4.56 18.20 10.85
CA LEU A 558 -3.25 17.67 10.47
C LEU A 558 -3.37 16.24 9.95
N TRP A 559 -4.12 15.39 10.65
CA TRP A 559 -4.41 14.05 10.20
C TRP A 559 -5.05 14.05 8.80
N HIS A 560 -6.01 14.93 8.53
CA HIS A 560 -6.66 15.04 7.22
C HIS A 560 -5.68 15.38 6.10
N ILE A 561 -4.76 16.33 6.32
CA ILE A 561 -3.72 16.69 5.35
C ILE A 561 -2.79 15.49 5.10
N ILE A 562 -2.30 14.87 6.17
CA ILE A 562 -1.34 13.75 6.10
C ILE A 562 -1.97 12.53 5.43
N TYR A 563 -3.22 12.20 5.74
CA TYR A 563 -3.94 11.03 5.24
C TYR A 563 -4.43 11.21 3.79
N SER A 564 -4.89 12.41 3.41
CA SER A 564 -5.61 12.60 2.14
C SER A 564 -4.73 13.01 0.98
N VAL A 565 -3.62 13.71 1.22
CA VAL A 565 -2.78 14.27 0.16
C VAL A 565 -1.68 13.29 -0.20
N THR A 566 -1.77 12.64 -1.36
CA THR A 566 -0.77 11.65 -1.80
C THR A 566 0.39 12.26 -2.59
N ASP A 567 0.16 13.44 -3.15
CA ASP A 567 1.15 14.16 -3.96
C ASP A 567 2.14 14.92 -3.07
N LYS A 568 3.43 14.88 -3.41
CA LYS A 568 4.48 15.52 -2.59
C LYS A 568 4.40 17.04 -2.63
N ALA A 569 4.21 17.62 -3.81
CA ALA A 569 4.16 19.08 -3.99
C ALA A 569 2.87 19.67 -3.42
N GLU A 570 1.73 19.01 -3.61
CA GLU A 570 0.46 19.44 -3.00
C GLU A 570 0.52 19.33 -1.46
N TYR A 571 1.19 18.31 -0.92
CA TYR A 571 1.34 18.14 0.53
C TYR A 571 2.18 19.24 1.14
N GLU A 572 3.34 19.57 0.56
CA GLU A 572 4.14 20.72 1.01
C GLU A 572 3.34 22.02 0.95
N LYS A 573 2.58 22.26 -0.12
CA LYS A 573 1.71 23.44 -0.23
C LYS A 573 0.62 23.46 0.85
N ALA A 574 0.01 22.31 1.15
CA ALA A 574 -0.99 22.18 2.21
C ALA A 574 -0.39 22.45 3.59
N LEU A 575 0.82 21.95 3.87
CA LEU A 575 1.55 22.24 5.11
C LEU A 575 1.87 23.73 5.25
N LYS A 576 2.32 24.39 4.18
CA LYS A 576 2.56 25.85 4.17
C LYS A 576 1.30 26.64 4.50
N THR A 577 0.18 26.25 3.91
CA THR A 577 -1.11 26.90 4.15
C THR A 577 -1.58 26.66 5.59
N PHE A 578 -1.35 25.47 6.13
CA PHE A 578 -1.64 25.15 7.52
C PHE A 578 -0.80 25.98 8.48
N ALA A 579 0.53 26.05 8.28
CA ALA A 579 1.44 26.86 9.10
C ALA A 579 1.02 28.34 9.12
N LYS A 580 0.72 28.93 7.95
CA LYS A 580 0.24 30.33 7.86
C LYS A 580 -1.06 30.57 8.61
N LYS A 581 -2.02 29.65 8.51
CA LYS A 581 -3.31 29.79 9.21
C LYS A 581 -3.15 29.74 10.73
N HIS A 582 -2.11 29.07 11.21
CA HIS A 582 -1.85 28.83 12.61
C HIS A 582 -0.69 29.67 13.17
N ASN A 583 -0.18 30.65 12.41
CA ASN A 583 0.94 31.52 12.80
C ASN A 583 2.20 30.75 13.25
N LEU A 584 2.51 29.64 12.60
CA LEU A 584 3.72 28.85 12.84
C LEU A 584 4.85 29.26 11.89
N ASP A 585 6.10 28.99 12.26
CA ASP A 585 7.24 29.10 11.34
C ASP A 585 7.04 28.14 10.15
N GLU A 586 6.84 28.70 8.95
CA GLU A 586 6.56 27.94 7.73
C GLU A 586 7.72 26.99 7.37
N VAL A 587 8.96 27.43 7.52
CA VAL A 587 10.14 26.68 7.09
C VAL A 587 10.38 25.52 8.05
N GLN A 588 10.46 25.80 9.35
CA GLN A 588 10.66 24.76 10.37
C GLN A 588 9.53 23.73 10.35
N PHE A 589 8.27 24.18 10.24
CA PHE A 589 7.11 23.28 10.23
C PHE A 589 7.12 22.37 8.99
N VAL A 590 7.31 22.94 7.80
CA VAL A 590 7.32 22.15 6.56
C VAL A 590 8.49 21.18 6.53
N ASP A 591 9.68 21.56 6.99
CA ASP A 591 10.85 20.69 6.98
C ASP A 591 10.69 19.48 7.92
N ASN A 592 10.06 19.70 9.08
CA ASN A 592 9.71 18.62 9.99
C ASN A 592 8.61 17.72 9.40
N PHE A 593 7.56 18.27 8.78
CA PHE A 593 6.41 17.47 8.32
C PHE A 593 6.53 16.90 6.90
N LYS A 594 7.38 17.43 6.02
CA LYS A 594 7.53 16.94 4.63
C LYS A 594 7.98 15.48 4.55
N LYS A 595 8.78 15.04 5.54
CA LYS A 595 9.24 13.66 5.71
C LYS A 595 8.23 12.77 6.46
N PHE A 596 7.01 13.24 6.73
CA PHE A 596 5.99 12.45 7.41
C PHE A 596 5.39 11.42 6.42
N PRO A 597 5.46 10.10 6.70
CA PRO A 597 4.93 9.08 5.81
C PRO A 597 3.39 9.11 5.80
N PRO A 598 2.72 8.92 4.65
CA PRO A 598 1.27 8.89 4.61
C PRO A 598 0.73 7.73 5.45
N PHE A 599 -0.35 7.98 6.18
CA PHE A 599 -1.00 6.94 6.96
C PHE A 599 -1.55 5.81 6.07
N LYS A 600 -1.49 4.58 6.56
CA LYS A 600 -2.00 3.40 5.84
C LYS A 600 -3.52 3.52 5.61
N ASN A 601 -3.98 3.05 4.45
CA ASN A 601 -5.40 2.98 4.09
C ASN A 601 -6.09 1.76 4.71
N ASP A 602 -6.00 1.64 6.04
CA ASP A 602 -6.62 0.58 6.82
C ASP A 602 -7.86 1.09 7.54
N TYR A 603 -8.88 0.26 7.67
CA TYR A 603 -10.18 0.67 8.21
C TYR A 603 -10.56 -0.12 9.47
N ALA A 604 -11.32 0.55 10.34
CA ALA A 604 -11.92 0.03 11.56
C ALA A 604 -13.17 -0.82 11.27
N SER A 605 -13.81 -1.33 12.33
CA SER A 605 -15.10 -2.04 12.23
C SER A 605 -16.30 -1.10 12.28
N PHE A 606 -16.13 0.11 12.81
CA PHE A 606 -17.21 1.08 13.00
C PHE A 606 -17.01 2.36 12.19
N SER A 607 -18.10 3.05 11.90
CA SER A 607 -18.07 4.39 11.30
C SER A 607 -17.65 5.44 12.33
N LEU A 608 -17.21 6.60 11.85
CA LEU A 608 -16.86 7.73 12.74
C LEU A 608 -18.08 8.18 13.55
N LYS A 609 -19.28 8.16 12.95
CA LYS A 609 -20.53 8.49 13.65
C LYS A 609 -20.81 7.52 14.79
N ALA A 610 -20.61 6.23 14.55
CA ALA A 610 -20.79 5.22 15.60
C ALA A 610 -19.81 5.40 16.76
N ILE A 611 -18.54 5.69 16.44
CA ILE A 611 -17.51 5.96 17.45
C ILE A 611 -17.86 7.20 18.27
N LYS A 612 -18.30 8.30 17.64
CA LYS A 612 -18.70 9.53 18.35
C LYS A 612 -19.83 9.31 19.36
N LYS A 613 -20.71 8.33 19.14
CA LYS A 613 -21.78 7.98 20.10
C LYS A 613 -21.33 7.01 21.20
N LEU A 614 -20.43 6.08 20.88
CA LEU A 614 -19.97 5.05 21.83
C LEU A 614 -18.89 5.59 22.77
N LEU A 615 -17.97 6.41 22.25
CA LEU A 615 -16.79 6.88 22.97
C LEU A 615 -17.12 7.67 24.25
N PRO A 616 -18.12 8.58 24.28
CA PRO A 616 -18.52 9.25 25.52
C PRO A 616 -18.90 8.30 26.65
N LEU A 617 -19.50 7.14 26.36
CA LEU A 617 -19.87 6.14 27.36
C LEU A 617 -18.67 5.30 27.85
N MET A 618 -17.58 5.28 27.09
CA MET A 618 -16.38 4.47 27.38
C MET A 618 -15.29 5.24 28.12
N ARG A 619 -15.30 6.58 28.02
CA ARG A 619 -14.36 7.46 28.70
C ARG A 619 -14.55 7.42 30.22
N ILE A 620 -13.48 7.73 30.95
CA ILE A 620 -13.43 7.76 32.42
C ILE A 620 -12.76 9.06 32.87
N GLY A 621 -13.08 9.52 34.07
CA GLY A 621 -12.33 10.58 34.74
C GLY A 621 -12.35 11.91 33.97
N LYS A 622 -11.20 12.58 33.85
CA LYS A 622 -11.06 13.89 33.15
C LYS A 622 -11.48 13.88 31.68
N TYR A 623 -11.52 12.70 31.04
CA TYR A 623 -11.96 12.57 29.66
C TYR A 623 -13.47 12.44 29.52
N TRP A 624 -14.19 12.12 30.59
CA TRP A 624 -15.63 11.87 30.56
C TRP A 624 -16.45 13.12 30.90
N ARG A 625 -17.47 13.40 30.09
CA ARG A 625 -18.48 14.44 30.31
C ARG A 625 -19.83 13.92 29.86
N TYR A 626 -20.88 14.11 30.66
CA TYR A 626 -22.22 13.62 30.32
C TYR A 626 -22.80 14.37 29.11
N GLU A 627 -22.45 15.64 28.97
CA GLU A 627 -22.89 16.55 27.91
C GLU A 627 -22.37 16.13 26.52
N ASP A 628 -21.28 15.35 26.47
CA ASP A 628 -20.71 14.82 25.22
C ASP A 628 -21.53 13.65 24.65
N ILE A 629 -22.42 13.04 25.44
CA ILE A 629 -23.32 11.97 25.00
C ILE A 629 -24.40 12.57 24.08
N ASP A 630 -24.73 11.90 22.98
CA ASP A 630 -25.73 12.42 22.06
C ASP A 630 -27.13 12.47 22.69
N ALA A 631 -27.89 13.53 22.39
CA ALA A 631 -29.19 13.82 23.02
C ALA A 631 -30.17 12.64 22.98
N LYS A 632 -30.17 11.84 21.90
CA LYS A 632 -31.04 10.66 21.80
C LYS A 632 -30.63 9.58 22.81
N THR A 633 -29.34 9.38 23.00
CA THR A 633 -28.82 8.42 23.98
C THR A 633 -29.03 8.94 25.40
N GLN A 634 -28.90 10.24 25.67
CA GLN A 634 -29.23 10.83 26.98
C GLN A 634 -30.69 10.55 27.38
N VAL A 635 -31.65 10.78 26.48
CA VAL A 635 -33.07 10.44 26.72
C VAL A 635 -33.25 8.96 27.03
N ARG A 636 -32.55 8.07 26.30
CA ARG A 636 -32.60 6.63 26.58
C ARG A 636 -32.01 6.28 27.95
N ILE A 637 -30.94 6.95 28.36
CA ILE A 637 -30.34 6.79 29.69
C ILE A 637 -31.32 7.24 30.77
N ASP A 638 -31.97 8.38 30.60
CA ASP A 638 -32.97 8.88 31.54
C ASP A 638 -34.17 7.91 31.66
N ASN A 639 -34.61 7.33 30.54
CA ASN A 639 -35.66 6.30 30.55
C ASN A 639 -35.23 5.00 31.25
N LEU A 640 -33.95 4.62 31.15
CA LEU A 640 -33.39 3.47 31.87
C LEU A 640 -33.31 3.73 33.38
N ILE A 641 -32.89 4.93 33.79
CA ILE A 641 -32.76 5.32 35.20
C ILE A 641 -34.14 5.43 35.86
N ASN A 642 -35.09 6.09 35.20
CA ASN A 642 -36.43 6.37 35.75
C ASN A 642 -37.42 5.21 35.53
N ALA A 643 -36.97 4.08 34.96
CA ALA A 643 -37.81 2.94 34.60
C ALA A 643 -39.05 3.30 33.76
N ILE A 644 -38.93 4.32 32.89
CA ILE A 644 -40.00 4.74 31.98
C ILE A 644 -40.14 3.72 30.86
N GLU A 645 -41.37 3.34 30.54
CA GLU A 645 -41.68 2.47 29.42
C GLU A 645 -41.33 3.16 28.09
N ASP A 646 -40.43 2.54 27.34
CA ASP A 646 -39.93 3.03 26.06
C ASP A 646 -39.81 1.83 25.14
N GLU A 647 -40.75 1.71 24.19
CA GLU A 647 -40.82 0.62 23.22
C GLU A 647 -39.56 0.54 22.32
N THR A 648 -38.77 1.62 22.26
CA THR A 648 -37.53 1.64 21.48
C THR A 648 -36.36 0.96 22.20
N ILE A 649 -36.48 0.69 23.50
CA ILE A 649 -35.48 -0.01 24.31
C ILE A 649 -35.89 -1.47 24.47
N LYS A 650 -35.07 -2.40 23.97
CA LYS A 650 -35.36 -3.84 24.10
C LYS A 650 -35.20 -4.29 25.56
N GLU A 651 -36.00 -5.25 25.99
CA GLU A 651 -35.98 -5.78 27.37
C GLU A 651 -34.59 -6.25 27.81
N ARG A 652 -33.87 -6.96 26.93
CA ARG A 652 -32.49 -7.39 27.15
C ARG A 652 -31.52 -6.24 27.49
N VAL A 653 -31.80 -5.02 27.05
CA VAL A 653 -31.00 -3.84 27.42
C VAL A 653 -31.27 -3.42 28.85
N ARG A 654 -32.54 -3.45 29.29
CA ARG A 654 -32.94 -3.15 30.66
C ARG A 654 -32.31 -4.14 31.64
N GLU A 655 -32.38 -5.43 31.33
CA GLU A 655 -31.72 -6.49 32.11
C GLU A 655 -30.21 -6.23 32.27
N LYS A 656 -29.54 -5.82 31.18
CA LYS A 656 -28.09 -5.57 31.18
C LYS A 656 -27.69 -4.26 31.87
N ALA A 657 -28.60 -3.29 31.93
CA ALA A 657 -28.37 -1.98 32.52
C ALA A 657 -28.93 -1.85 33.95
N ILE A 658 -29.43 -2.94 34.56
CA ILE A 658 -30.15 -2.90 35.84
C ILE A 658 -29.37 -2.24 36.98
N ASN A 659 -28.03 -2.31 36.96
CA ASN A 659 -27.16 -1.72 37.98
C ASN A 659 -26.78 -0.25 37.69
N LEU A 660 -27.22 0.32 36.56
CA LEU A 660 -26.91 1.68 36.14
C LEU A 660 -28.00 2.66 36.59
N THR A 661 -28.01 2.97 37.89
CA THR A 661 -29.07 3.75 38.54
C THR A 661 -28.88 5.26 38.53
N ASN A 662 -27.73 5.77 38.09
CA ASN A 662 -27.48 7.22 37.98
C ASN A 662 -26.65 7.54 36.74
N GLN A 663 -26.62 8.83 36.36
CA GLN A 663 -25.90 9.31 35.18
C GLN A 663 -24.39 9.00 35.24
N TYR A 664 -23.77 9.05 36.42
CA TYR A 664 -22.35 8.75 36.61
C TYR A 664 -22.00 7.27 36.40
N HIS A 665 -22.98 6.36 36.45
CA HIS A 665 -22.75 4.94 36.13
C HIS A 665 -22.56 4.72 34.62
N PHE A 666 -22.86 5.70 33.77
CA PHE A 666 -22.72 5.61 32.30
C PHE A 666 -21.34 6.05 31.78
N LYS A 667 -20.32 5.97 32.63
CA LYS A 667 -18.90 6.16 32.27
C LYS A 667 -18.14 4.84 32.32
N GLY A 668 -17.04 4.74 31.58
CA GLY A 668 -16.18 3.55 31.60
C GLY A 668 -16.87 2.25 31.17
N LEU A 669 -17.97 2.33 30.42
CA LEU A 669 -18.74 1.15 30.06
C LEU A 669 -17.98 0.27 29.06
N PRO A 670 -18.01 -1.06 29.21
CA PRO A 670 -17.46 -1.96 28.21
C PRO A 670 -18.19 -1.79 26.87
N LEU A 671 -17.46 -1.94 25.77
CA LEU A 671 -18.01 -1.73 24.42
C LEU A 671 -19.35 -2.44 24.18
N TRP A 672 -19.51 -3.66 24.68
CA TRP A 672 -20.74 -4.41 24.49
C TRP A 672 -21.94 -3.70 25.15
N LEU A 673 -21.77 -3.19 26.37
CA LEU A 673 -22.83 -2.52 27.13
C LEU A 673 -23.13 -1.14 26.53
N ALA A 674 -22.09 -0.37 26.20
CA ALA A 674 -22.23 0.89 25.46
C ALA A 674 -23.00 0.69 24.13
N SER A 675 -22.72 -0.42 23.42
CA SER A 675 -23.43 -0.76 22.19
C SER A 675 -24.92 -1.07 22.43
N TYR A 676 -25.27 -1.80 23.50
CA TYR A 676 -26.68 -2.04 23.84
C TYR A 676 -27.42 -0.75 24.21
N ILE A 677 -26.79 0.13 25.00
CA ILE A 677 -27.39 1.39 25.42
C ILE A 677 -27.69 2.28 24.21
N VAL A 678 -26.77 2.36 23.24
CA VAL A 678 -26.95 3.22 22.06
C VAL A 678 -27.81 2.54 20.97
N TYR A 679 -27.61 1.26 20.70
CA TYR A 679 -28.12 0.57 19.50
C TYR A 679 -29.02 -0.65 19.75
N ASN A 680 -29.31 -1.03 20.99
CA ASN A 680 -30.01 -2.28 21.37
C ASN A 680 -29.32 -3.58 20.93
N ARG A 681 -28.08 -3.52 20.45
CA ARG A 681 -27.31 -4.69 19.99
C ARG A 681 -25.82 -4.40 20.01
N HIS A 682 -24.99 -5.44 19.99
CA HIS A 682 -23.54 -5.31 19.92
C HIS A 682 -22.97 -6.00 18.67
N SER A 683 -22.90 -7.33 18.70
CA SER A 683 -22.33 -8.16 17.62
C SER A 683 -23.39 -8.92 16.83
N GLU A 684 -24.65 -8.90 17.28
CA GLU A 684 -25.74 -9.60 16.61
C GLU A 684 -26.10 -8.95 15.27
N SER A 685 -26.31 -9.80 14.27
CA SER A 685 -26.92 -9.43 12.99
C SER A 685 -28.27 -8.76 13.26
N GLY A 686 -28.52 -7.62 12.61
CA GLY A 686 -29.69 -6.78 12.90
C GLY A 686 -31.01 -7.51 12.68
N ASP A 687 -31.07 -8.34 11.63
CA ASP A 687 -32.21 -9.14 11.23
C ASP A 687 -31.72 -10.51 10.71
N TYR A 688 -32.22 -11.62 11.25
CA TYR A 688 -32.01 -12.95 10.67
C TYR A 688 -33.14 -13.22 9.66
N ILE A 689 -32.79 -13.39 8.38
CA ILE A 689 -33.76 -13.79 7.35
C ILE A 689 -33.75 -15.31 7.26
N LYS A 690 -34.80 -15.97 7.76
CA LYS A 690 -35.02 -17.41 7.51
C LYS A 690 -35.61 -17.57 6.11
N TRP A 691 -34.93 -18.32 5.24
CA TRP A 691 -35.48 -18.69 3.94
C TRP A 691 -36.52 -19.80 4.12
N ASN A 692 -37.68 -19.64 3.49
CA ASN A 692 -38.82 -20.55 3.65
C ASN A 692 -39.04 -21.44 2.43
N SER A 693 -38.28 -21.23 1.35
CA SER A 693 -38.37 -22.05 0.13
C SER A 693 -37.04 -22.11 -0.62
N PRO A 694 -36.80 -23.17 -1.43
CA PRO A 694 -35.65 -23.25 -2.34
C PRO A 694 -35.57 -22.05 -3.30
N ARG A 695 -36.71 -21.45 -3.67
CA ARG A 695 -36.77 -20.28 -4.55
C ARG A 695 -36.05 -19.07 -3.96
N ASN A 696 -36.06 -18.90 -2.63
CA ASN A 696 -35.33 -17.79 -2.01
C ASN A 696 -33.81 -17.91 -2.22
N ILE A 697 -33.28 -19.14 -2.27
CA ILE A 697 -31.86 -19.38 -2.60
C ILE A 697 -31.59 -19.04 -4.07
N SER A 698 -32.48 -19.47 -4.98
CA SER A 698 -32.37 -19.12 -6.40
C SER A 698 -32.40 -17.61 -6.63
N ASP A 699 -33.32 -16.91 -5.99
CA ASP A 699 -33.45 -15.46 -6.11
C ASP A 699 -32.23 -14.74 -5.54
N PHE A 700 -31.69 -15.25 -4.42
CA PHE A 700 -30.44 -14.76 -3.85
C PHE A 700 -29.24 -15.00 -4.77
N LEU A 701 -29.23 -16.05 -5.59
CA LEU A 701 -28.13 -16.33 -6.53
C LEU A 701 -28.32 -15.66 -7.90
N ASP A 702 -29.48 -15.08 -8.20
CA ASP A 702 -29.76 -14.42 -9.47
C ASP A 702 -29.19 -12.98 -9.49
N PRO A 703 -28.19 -12.68 -10.35
CA PRO A 703 -27.61 -11.34 -10.44
C PRO A 703 -28.58 -10.25 -10.90
N LYS A 704 -29.76 -10.60 -11.43
CA LYS A 704 -30.78 -9.63 -11.89
C LYS A 704 -31.68 -9.12 -10.76
N ILE A 705 -31.69 -9.77 -9.58
CA ILE A 705 -32.59 -9.43 -8.47
C ILE A 705 -31.91 -8.48 -7.49
N ALA A 706 -32.64 -7.45 -7.03
CA ALA A 706 -32.14 -6.52 -6.04
C ALA A 706 -31.99 -7.22 -4.66
N GLY A 707 -30.79 -7.16 -4.08
CA GLY A 707 -30.48 -7.84 -2.81
C GLY A 707 -29.89 -9.24 -2.97
N SER A 708 -29.64 -9.68 -4.21
CA SER A 708 -28.93 -10.92 -4.49
C SER A 708 -27.45 -10.87 -4.10
N PHE A 709 -26.84 -12.05 -4.04
CA PHE A 709 -25.42 -12.26 -3.81
C PHE A 709 -24.62 -11.51 -4.87
N LYS A 710 -23.95 -10.45 -4.44
CA LYS A 710 -23.09 -9.68 -5.32
C LYS A 710 -21.84 -10.51 -5.64
N GLN A 711 -21.69 -10.87 -6.90
CA GLN A 711 -20.47 -11.54 -7.38
C GLN A 711 -19.23 -10.68 -7.07
N HIS A 712 -18.15 -11.34 -6.66
CA HIS A 712 -16.90 -10.77 -6.18
C HIS A 712 -17.04 -9.93 -4.90
N SER A 713 -18.06 -10.23 -4.08
CA SER A 713 -18.22 -9.64 -2.75
C SER A 713 -17.24 -10.23 -1.75
N LEU A 714 -16.84 -11.49 -1.91
CA LEU A 714 -15.87 -12.15 -1.07
C LEU A 714 -14.46 -11.97 -1.61
N ARG A 715 -13.49 -11.80 -0.71
CA ARG A 715 -12.09 -11.52 -1.07
C ARG A 715 -11.39 -12.73 -1.70
N ASN A 716 -11.84 -13.93 -1.35
CA ASN A 716 -11.29 -15.18 -1.85
C ASN A 716 -12.26 -15.78 -2.89
N PRO A 717 -11.90 -15.80 -4.18
CA PRO A 717 -12.78 -16.31 -5.24
C PRO A 717 -13.09 -17.80 -5.09
N ILE A 718 -12.19 -18.59 -4.51
CA ILE A 718 -12.40 -20.02 -4.25
C ILE A 718 -13.49 -20.20 -3.18
N VAL A 719 -13.40 -19.43 -2.09
CA VAL A 719 -14.44 -19.42 -1.05
C VAL A 719 -15.77 -18.95 -1.61
N GLU A 720 -15.79 -17.93 -2.46
CA GLU A 720 -17.02 -17.46 -3.12
C GLU A 720 -17.67 -18.55 -3.97
N GLN A 721 -16.87 -19.23 -4.79
CA GLN A 721 -17.34 -20.31 -5.64
C GLN A 721 -17.88 -21.47 -4.78
N LEU A 722 -17.16 -21.87 -3.73
CA LEU A 722 -17.62 -22.91 -2.81
C LEU A 722 -18.91 -22.54 -2.09
N THR A 723 -19.03 -21.32 -1.57
CA THR A 723 -20.25 -20.86 -0.89
C THR A 723 -21.45 -20.86 -1.83
N THR A 724 -21.27 -20.35 -3.06
CA THR A 724 -22.38 -20.31 -4.04
C THR A 724 -22.76 -21.70 -4.55
N GLU A 725 -21.81 -22.60 -4.74
CA GLU A 725 -22.10 -24.01 -5.06
C GLU A 725 -22.75 -24.74 -3.89
N THR A 726 -22.35 -24.48 -2.65
CA THR A 726 -22.99 -25.05 -1.45
C THR A 726 -24.46 -24.66 -1.38
N LEU A 727 -24.77 -23.38 -1.62
CA LEU A 727 -26.15 -22.91 -1.68
C LEU A 727 -26.97 -23.62 -2.77
N ARG A 728 -26.36 -23.90 -3.94
CA ARG A 728 -27.01 -24.67 -5.01
C ARG A 728 -27.27 -26.11 -4.58
N VAL A 729 -26.30 -26.77 -3.94
CA VAL A 729 -26.45 -28.13 -3.40
C VAL A 729 -27.59 -28.19 -2.37
N VAL A 730 -27.61 -27.27 -1.40
CA VAL A 730 -28.69 -27.20 -0.40
C VAL A 730 -30.05 -26.99 -1.05
N ARG A 731 -30.14 -26.07 -2.03
CA ARG A 731 -31.37 -25.83 -2.79
C ARG A 731 -31.84 -27.10 -3.51
N ASP A 732 -30.95 -27.79 -4.19
CA ASP A 732 -31.29 -28.97 -5.00
C ASP A 732 -31.70 -30.14 -4.11
N ILE A 733 -31.04 -30.35 -2.97
CA ILE A 733 -31.44 -31.34 -1.95
C ILE A 733 -32.82 -31.00 -1.39
N TRP A 734 -33.06 -29.74 -1.04
CA TRP A 734 -34.36 -29.28 -0.52
C TRP A 734 -35.48 -29.50 -1.54
N GLN A 735 -35.22 -29.23 -2.82
CA GLN A 735 -36.18 -29.45 -3.89
C GLN A 735 -36.44 -30.94 -4.14
N GLN A 736 -35.39 -31.77 -4.17
CA GLN A 736 -35.48 -33.19 -4.54
C GLN A 736 -36.02 -34.08 -3.41
N TYR A 737 -35.55 -33.89 -2.18
CA TYR A 737 -35.90 -34.74 -1.05
C TYR A 737 -37.01 -34.14 -0.17
N GLY A 738 -37.13 -32.82 -0.15
CA GLY A 738 -38.13 -32.12 0.66
C GLY A 738 -39.31 -31.55 -0.12
N ASN A 739 -39.39 -31.78 -1.44
CA ASN A 739 -40.42 -31.22 -2.32
C ASN A 739 -40.60 -29.68 -2.20
N GLY A 740 -39.58 -28.98 -1.69
CA GLY A 740 -39.64 -27.56 -1.40
C GLY A 740 -40.51 -27.16 -0.20
N GLU A 741 -40.88 -28.10 0.67
CA GLU A 741 -41.67 -27.83 1.87
C GLU A 741 -40.93 -26.90 2.83
N LYS A 742 -41.70 -26.01 3.45
CA LYS A 742 -41.18 -25.09 4.46
C LYS A 742 -40.68 -25.90 5.66
N ASP A 743 -39.55 -25.48 6.23
CA ASP A 743 -38.96 -26.09 7.43
C ASP A 743 -38.55 -27.57 7.26
N PHE A 744 -38.23 -27.99 6.03
CA PHE A 744 -37.79 -29.36 5.73
C PHE A 744 -36.54 -29.82 6.50
N PHE A 745 -35.58 -28.93 6.72
CA PHE A 745 -34.40 -29.23 7.52
C PHE A 745 -34.61 -28.78 8.96
N ASP A 746 -34.55 -29.72 9.89
CA ASP A 746 -34.53 -29.41 11.33
C ASP A 746 -33.15 -28.85 11.73
N GLU A 747 -32.08 -29.44 11.16
CA GLU A 747 -30.70 -29.06 11.42
C GLU A 747 -29.83 -29.14 10.15
N ILE A 748 -28.83 -28.27 10.06
CA ILE A 748 -27.79 -28.32 9.02
C ILE A 748 -26.43 -28.31 9.72
N HIS A 749 -25.69 -29.40 9.59
CA HIS A 749 -24.35 -29.57 10.16
C HIS A 749 -23.32 -29.26 9.08
N ILE A 750 -22.39 -28.35 9.37
CA ILE A 750 -21.41 -27.87 8.39
C ILE A 750 -20.00 -28.13 8.92
N GLU A 751 -19.26 -28.98 8.22
CA GLU A 751 -17.82 -29.11 8.34
C GLU A 751 -17.12 -28.27 7.25
N LEU A 752 -16.09 -27.55 7.65
CA LEU A 752 -15.30 -26.68 6.78
C LEU A 752 -13.86 -27.13 6.83
N GLY A 753 -13.29 -27.47 5.67
CA GLY A 753 -11.90 -27.84 5.53
C GLY A 753 -10.96 -26.80 6.16
N ARG A 754 -9.91 -27.27 6.86
CA ARG A 754 -8.97 -26.41 7.59
C ARG A 754 -8.37 -25.32 6.69
N GLU A 755 -8.08 -25.64 5.43
CA GLU A 755 -7.55 -24.71 4.44
C GLU A 755 -8.50 -23.57 4.06
N LEU A 756 -9.82 -23.75 4.21
CA LEU A 756 -10.80 -22.70 3.96
C LEU A 756 -10.88 -21.68 5.10
N LYS A 757 -10.51 -22.10 6.31
CA LYS A 757 -10.55 -21.25 7.51
C LYS A 757 -9.30 -20.38 7.67
N LEU A 758 -8.17 -20.83 7.12
CA LEU A 758 -6.85 -20.28 7.44
C LEU A 758 -6.36 -19.24 6.41
N PRO A 759 -5.76 -18.11 6.86
CA PRO A 759 -5.06 -17.18 5.98
C PRO A 759 -3.88 -17.82 5.22
N ASN A 760 -3.45 -17.18 4.13
CA ASN A 760 -2.32 -17.65 3.31
C ASN A 760 -1.05 -17.93 4.14
N ASP A 761 -0.69 -17.01 5.03
CA ASP A 761 0.54 -17.13 5.83
C ASP A 761 0.50 -18.32 6.79
N GLU A 762 -0.67 -18.62 7.37
CA GLU A 762 -0.84 -19.76 8.27
C GLU A 762 -0.82 -21.07 7.50
N ARG A 763 -1.46 -21.13 6.32
CA ARG A 763 -1.39 -22.30 5.43
C ARG A 763 0.04 -22.59 4.98
N LYS A 764 0.81 -21.55 4.66
CA LYS A 764 2.23 -21.69 4.33
C LYS A 764 3.04 -22.24 5.50
N LYS A 765 2.84 -21.72 6.71
CA LYS A 765 3.51 -22.24 7.92
C LYS A 765 3.18 -23.70 8.19
N ILE A 766 1.92 -24.09 8.07
CA ILE A 766 1.48 -25.48 8.26
C ILE A 766 2.10 -26.38 7.19
N THR A 767 2.08 -25.96 5.93
CA THR A 767 2.70 -26.70 4.83
C THR A 767 4.19 -26.92 5.09
N GLN A 768 4.91 -25.85 5.44
CA GLN A 768 6.33 -25.93 5.76
C GLN A 768 6.60 -26.89 6.94
N ARG A 769 5.82 -26.79 8.02
CA ARG A 769 5.92 -27.69 9.17
C ARG A 769 5.62 -29.14 8.80
N ASN A 770 4.62 -29.38 7.93
CA ASN A 770 4.29 -30.72 7.46
C ASN A 770 5.43 -31.31 6.62
N THR A 771 6.03 -30.53 5.72
CA THR A 771 7.20 -30.94 4.94
C THR A 771 8.41 -31.19 5.83
N GLU A 772 8.66 -30.36 6.84
CA GLU A 772 9.72 -30.57 7.83
C GLU A 772 9.51 -31.86 8.62
N ASN A 773 8.28 -32.12 9.07
CA ASN A 773 7.92 -33.37 9.76
C ASN A 773 8.06 -34.59 8.86
N GLU A 774 7.63 -34.49 7.60
CA GLU A 774 7.75 -35.57 6.61
C GLU A 774 9.22 -35.90 6.33
N ASN A 775 10.05 -34.88 6.09
CA ASN A 775 11.49 -35.05 5.93
C ASN A 775 12.15 -35.64 7.18
N THR A 776 11.71 -35.22 8.37
CA THR A 776 12.19 -35.78 9.64
C THR A 776 11.81 -37.25 9.77
N ASN A 777 10.56 -37.61 9.45
CA ASN A 777 10.09 -38.99 9.48
C ASN A 777 10.81 -39.87 8.46
N LEU A 778 11.06 -39.37 7.24
CA LEU A 778 11.84 -40.06 6.22
C LEU A 778 13.29 -40.28 6.67
N ARG A 779 13.91 -39.27 7.27
CA ARG A 779 15.25 -39.38 7.85
C ARG A 779 15.30 -40.39 8.99
N ILE A 780 14.33 -40.37 9.89
CA ILE A 780 14.24 -41.34 11.00
C ILE A 780 14.05 -42.75 10.45
N LYS A 781 13.17 -42.94 9.45
CA LYS A 781 13.00 -44.23 8.78
C LYS A 781 14.30 -44.72 8.13
N ALA A 782 15.03 -43.84 7.46
CA ALA A 782 16.32 -44.17 6.86
C ALA A 782 17.34 -44.58 7.93
N LEU A 783 17.46 -43.81 9.02
CA LEU A 783 18.35 -44.15 10.14
C LEU A 783 17.99 -45.47 10.81
N LEU A 784 16.70 -45.72 11.06
CA LEU A 784 16.23 -46.99 11.63
C LEU A 784 16.53 -48.17 10.69
N THR A 785 16.44 -47.94 9.37
CA THR A 785 16.81 -48.95 8.37
C THR A 785 18.31 -49.20 8.38
N GLU A 786 19.15 -48.16 8.42
CA GLU A 786 20.61 -48.30 8.54
C GLU A 786 21.01 -49.05 9.82
N MET A 787 20.42 -48.69 10.97
CA MET A 787 20.66 -49.37 12.25
C MET A 787 20.20 -50.83 12.25
N GLN A 788 19.20 -51.19 11.44
CA GLN A 788 18.77 -52.59 11.30
C GLN A 788 19.83 -53.46 10.58
N TYR A 789 20.68 -52.87 9.74
CA TYR A 789 21.71 -53.57 8.97
C TYR A 789 23.13 -53.40 9.54
N ASP A 790 23.28 -52.63 10.63
CA ASP A 790 24.57 -52.45 11.31
C ASP A 790 24.71 -53.49 12.44
N ASN A 791 25.56 -54.51 12.23
CA ASN A 791 25.79 -55.61 13.18
C ASN A 791 26.61 -55.21 14.42
N ASN A 792 26.96 -53.92 14.58
CA ASN A 792 27.74 -53.41 15.71
C ASN A 792 26.93 -52.53 16.69
N VAL A 793 25.60 -52.56 16.61
CA VAL A 793 24.68 -52.00 17.62
C VAL A 793 23.93 -53.10 18.34
#